data_AF-R6BBX1-F1
#
_entry.id   AF-R6BBX1-F1
#
_cell.length_a   1.000
_cell.length_b   1.000
_cell.length_c   1.000
_cell.angle_alpha   90.00
_cell.angle_beta   90.00
_cell.angle_gamma   90.00
#
_symmetry.space_group_name_H-M   'P 1'
#
loop_
_entity.id
_entity.type
_entity.pdbx_description
1 polymer ?
#
loop_
_entity_poly.entity_id
_entity_poly.type
_entity_poly.pdbx_seq_one_letter_code
_entity_poly.pdbx_strand_id
1 'polypeptide(L)'
;MKEEDDSKFTDRCRYMMQFGICVLYDLDYLEFDEETAEQFKEDIDVLKEDIIKNEVSDKRQAAEAAVSVYMTAKLLIASDFATEAEREEYMRLIEHVTEIYAPTLEPSRVAAINATTAGIACLRHDYRAASGYITAAEEFADSTEVMPVALVDLYTNKAVIMFALNEEQRAAESAKKTLECIEKQRCEYVKYCNDKRLVGIMTFVQRAFLTVYGVLREVIKDDWALYEFVIRNKALASLTGKERNRVIQSGRMDTSLAKKIRAAQDRLAEIEARGVFVDSSADYEAEREKLREMEAEFAEEFPEDTVFTDITAEAVKRKIPCNSVVVEYSLYFEAEKADSPNEETKAAFDVFVIQKTETDCSIRRVVIPNASDIVERTGKFNMILQKEAQHEADSDDLDEKERLRASLYHDLIEPAEGFMAGFETVWLAPDTVAVNLPFDVLGRSKRDIPGDRHNFVIIECSRDFLFGSDGTANGSGSLIIGNPKYLLNEKTISPKAKQDSDKDKKHESGGNERMVSYADLRNQDICPLPFSEIEANMVSLYCGESCFVGAEASKNHLLNCGTKRNIHIATHGFFDLEEETNSLYSSCLLFAGAGNWLKNGNATEKYGNGIVTADEISRMDCRNVELVVLSACFGGMNDAVLAKGFCGMVGGFAAAGVKYVISCLWTADDFASAVLMAEFYRQYKGCKLSPPAALRAAKKYLRRVTIQELAEKNWFDIALKNGELSSEARKAVSELSNMPPRFAPFNNEIYWAGFTCFRCN
;
A
#
# COMPACT_ATOMS: atom_id res chain seq x y z
N MET A 1 -13.45 -19.80 -14.51
CA MET A 1 -13.29 -21.21 -14.07
C MET A 1 -12.17 -21.89 -14.83
N LYS A 2 -10.94 -21.45 -14.58
CA LYS A 2 -9.76 -22.29 -14.44
C LYS A 2 -9.11 -21.78 -13.17
N GLU A 3 -8.82 -22.68 -12.25
CA GLU A 3 -7.98 -22.44 -11.08
C GLU A 3 -6.65 -21.88 -11.62
N GLU A 4 -6.42 -20.59 -11.42
CA GLU A 4 -5.07 -20.03 -11.50
C GLU A 4 -4.42 -20.25 -10.15
N ASP A 5 -3.20 -20.77 -10.24
CA ASP A 5 -2.42 -21.42 -9.21
C ASP A 5 -2.05 -20.44 -8.08
N ASP A 6 -2.70 -20.57 -6.92
CA ASP A 6 -2.42 -19.86 -5.65
C ASP A 6 -1.00 -20.18 -5.08
N SER A 7 -0.16 -20.91 -5.81
CA SER A 7 1.21 -21.30 -5.41
C SER A 7 2.31 -20.30 -5.80
N LYS A 8 2.05 -19.35 -6.71
CA LYS A 8 3.10 -18.48 -7.29
C LYS A 8 3.73 -17.48 -6.30
N PHE A 9 2.95 -16.92 -5.36
CA PHE A 9 3.49 -15.95 -4.40
C PHE A 9 4.47 -16.60 -3.41
N THR A 10 4.16 -17.82 -2.97
CA THR A 10 4.93 -18.55 -1.96
C THR A 10 6.21 -19.11 -2.54
N ASP A 11 6.19 -19.64 -3.77
CA ASP A 11 7.38 -20.19 -4.44
C ASP A 11 8.33 -19.11 -4.97
N ARG A 12 7.82 -18.02 -5.56
CA ARG A 12 8.65 -16.89 -6.03
C ARG A 12 9.32 -16.17 -4.85
N CYS A 13 8.61 -15.96 -3.74
CA CYS A 13 9.22 -15.43 -2.51
C CYS A 13 10.25 -16.40 -1.92
N ARG A 14 9.96 -17.71 -1.88
CA ARG A 14 10.88 -18.76 -1.41
C ARG A 14 12.21 -18.76 -2.20
N TYR A 15 12.16 -18.71 -3.54
CA TYR A 15 13.34 -18.63 -4.41
C TYR A 15 14.03 -17.26 -4.47
N MET A 16 13.41 -16.19 -3.96
CA MET A 16 14.06 -14.89 -3.81
C MET A 16 14.64 -14.69 -2.39
N MET A 17 14.13 -15.44 -1.41
CA MET A 17 14.39 -15.23 0.03
C MET A 17 15.28 -16.28 0.67
N GLN A 18 15.34 -17.51 0.15
CA GLN A 18 16.42 -18.46 0.46
C GLN A 18 17.82 -17.89 0.15
N PHE A 19 17.88 -16.77 -0.57
CA PHE A 19 19.06 -16.46 -1.35
C PHE A 19 19.84 -15.24 -0.97
N GLY A 20 19.25 -14.16 -0.44
CA GLY A 20 19.99 -12.90 -0.42
C GLY A 20 20.52 -12.47 -1.81
N ILE A 21 20.17 -13.18 -2.90
CA ILE A 21 20.41 -12.83 -4.29
C ILE A 21 19.46 -11.68 -4.58
N CYS A 22 19.81 -10.51 -4.06
CA CYS A 22 19.24 -9.22 -4.38
C CYS A 22 19.92 -8.73 -5.67
N VAL A 23 19.98 -9.60 -6.67
CA VAL A 23 20.83 -9.39 -7.83
C VAL A 23 20.09 -8.49 -8.82
N LEU A 24 20.21 -7.18 -8.52
CA LEU A 24 20.23 -5.99 -9.35
C LEU A 24 19.47 -6.06 -10.69
N TYR A 25 18.43 -5.23 -10.74
CA TYR A 25 17.40 -5.04 -11.78
C TYR A 25 16.24 -6.03 -11.73
N ASP A 26 15.22 -5.63 -10.96
CA ASP A 26 13.84 -5.66 -11.44
C ASP A 26 13.23 -7.04 -11.76
N LEU A 27 13.19 -7.96 -10.80
CA LEU A 27 12.33 -9.14 -10.94
C LEU A 27 10.83 -8.81 -10.93
N ASP A 28 10.40 -7.63 -10.44
CA ASP A 28 9.01 -7.16 -10.56
C ASP A 28 8.78 -6.27 -11.81
N TYR A 29 9.79 -6.12 -12.67
CA TYR A 29 9.76 -5.22 -13.85
C TYR A 29 10.30 -5.89 -15.13
N LEU A 30 10.87 -7.09 -15.00
CA LEU A 30 11.08 -8.04 -16.06
C LEU A 30 10.17 -9.24 -15.78
N GLU A 31 8.86 -9.02 -15.68
CA GLU A 31 7.95 -10.03 -16.20
C GLU A 31 8.20 -10.06 -17.70
N PHE A 32 9.13 -10.93 -18.09
CA PHE A 32 9.37 -11.22 -19.48
C PHE A 32 8.49 -12.40 -19.86
N ASP A 33 7.86 -12.30 -21.01
CA ASP A 33 7.01 -13.35 -21.53
C ASP A 33 7.86 -14.56 -21.98
N GLU A 34 7.17 -15.65 -22.28
CA GLU A 34 7.79 -16.87 -22.80
C GLU A 34 8.61 -16.58 -24.07
N GLU A 35 8.18 -15.63 -24.91
CA GLU A 35 8.90 -15.23 -26.13
C GLU A 35 10.28 -14.61 -25.80
N THR A 36 10.32 -13.67 -24.86
CA THR A 36 11.57 -13.07 -24.40
C THR A 36 12.45 -14.08 -23.68
N ALA A 37 11.85 -15.02 -22.93
CA ALA A 37 12.58 -16.11 -22.26
C ALA A 37 13.30 -17.02 -23.28
N GLU A 38 12.62 -17.37 -24.37
CA GLU A 38 13.22 -18.18 -25.43
C GLU A 38 14.32 -17.40 -26.18
N GLN A 39 14.12 -16.10 -26.43
CA GLN A 39 15.18 -15.25 -26.99
C GLN A 39 16.44 -15.24 -26.12
N PHE A 40 16.26 -15.15 -24.80
CA PHE A 40 17.36 -15.22 -23.84
C PHE A 40 18.10 -16.56 -23.87
N LYS A 41 17.39 -17.68 -24.03
CA LYS A 41 18.01 -19.01 -24.18
C LYS A 41 18.81 -19.10 -25.48
N GLU A 42 18.24 -18.62 -26.59
CA GLU A 42 18.92 -18.57 -27.89
C GLU A 42 20.21 -17.73 -27.84
N ASP A 43 20.16 -16.55 -27.21
CA ASP A 43 21.31 -15.67 -27.06
C ASP A 43 22.45 -16.34 -26.27
N ILE A 44 22.12 -17.09 -25.21
CA ILE A 44 23.11 -17.86 -24.43
C ILE A 44 23.69 -18.98 -25.29
N ASP A 45 22.86 -19.74 -26.00
CA ASP A 45 23.30 -20.87 -26.81
C ASP A 45 24.25 -20.47 -27.95
N VAL A 46 24.02 -19.31 -28.56
CA VAL A 46 24.88 -18.75 -29.60
C VAL A 46 26.27 -18.40 -29.05
N LEU A 47 26.34 -17.84 -27.85
CA LEU A 47 27.56 -17.24 -27.31
C LEU A 47 28.34 -18.16 -26.35
N LYS A 48 27.70 -19.18 -25.75
CA LYS A 48 28.30 -19.97 -24.67
C LYS A 48 29.56 -20.71 -25.08
N GLU A 49 29.61 -21.29 -26.28
CA GLU A 49 30.80 -22.01 -26.73
C GLU A 49 32.01 -21.09 -26.91
N ASP A 50 31.79 -19.90 -27.48
CA ASP A 50 32.84 -18.91 -27.72
C ASP A 50 33.37 -18.33 -26.40
N ILE A 51 32.49 -18.11 -25.43
CA ILE A 51 32.84 -17.67 -24.07
C ILE A 51 33.67 -18.74 -23.36
N ILE A 52 33.27 -20.02 -23.43
CA ILE A 52 33.96 -21.14 -22.78
C ILE A 52 35.34 -21.39 -23.41
N LYS A 53 35.43 -21.33 -24.74
CA LYS A 53 36.69 -21.58 -25.47
C LYS A 53 37.65 -20.39 -25.42
N ASN A 54 37.17 -19.20 -25.04
CA ASN A 54 37.94 -17.95 -25.00
C ASN A 54 38.58 -17.63 -26.37
N GLU A 55 37.86 -17.92 -27.46
CA GLU A 55 38.35 -17.85 -28.86
C GLU A 55 38.14 -16.47 -29.52
N VAL A 56 37.60 -15.49 -28.79
CA VAL A 56 37.28 -14.16 -29.33
C VAL A 56 38.57 -13.34 -29.52
N SER A 57 38.81 -12.92 -30.76
CA SER A 57 40.03 -12.19 -31.16
C SER A 57 40.25 -10.82 -30.49
N ASP A 58 39.17 -10.20 -29.99
CA ASP A 58 39.20 -8.96 -29.20
C ASP A 58 38.73 -9.24 -27.77
N LYS A 59 39.64 -9.12 -26.80
CA LYS A 59 39.38 -9.37 -25.37
C LYS A 59 38.29 -8.47 -24.80
N ARG A 60 38.12 -7.25 -25.33
CA ARG A 60 37.11 -6.32 -24.82
C ARG A 60 35.71 -6.71 -25.28
N GLN A 61 35.56 -7.09 -26.55
CA GLN A 61 34.29 -7.64 -27.05
C GLN A 61 33.93 -8.96 -26.38
N ALA A 62 34.93 -9.81 -26.10
CA ALA A 62 34.74 -11.05 -25.35
C ALA A 62 34.17 -10.79 -23.94
N ALA A 63 34.71 -9.79 -23.24
CA ALA A 63 34.25 -9.41 -21.91
C ALA A 63 32.84 -8.81 -21.92
N GLU A 64 32.49 -8.00 -22.94
CA GLU A 64 31.13 -7.44 -23.09
C GLU A 64 30.10 -8.54 -23.40
N ALA A 65 30.42 -9.49 -24.29
CA ALA A 65 29.57 -10.64 -24.58
C ALA A 65 29.40 -11.55 -23.35
N ALA A 66 30.48 -11.80 -22.60
CA ALA A 66 30.44 -12.58 -21.37
C ALA A 66 29.56 -11.93 -20.30
N VAL A 67 29.61 -10.60 -20.13
CA VAL A 67 28.72 -9.86 -19.22
C VAL A 67 27.26 -9.94 -19.68
N SER A 68 26.99 -9.86 -20.98
CA SER A 68 25.63 -10.00 -21.52
C SER A 68 25.06 -11.38 -21.21
N VAL A 69 25.78 -12.45 -21.54
CA VAL A 69 25.38 -13.83 -21.27
C VAL A 69 25.20 -14.08 -19.78
N TYR A 70 26.10 -13.54 -18.96
CA TYR A 70 25.98 -13.60 -17.51
C TYR A 70 24.67 -12.97 -17.01
N MET A 71 24.30 -11.79 -17.52
CA MET A 71 23.06 -11.10 -17.11
C MET A 71 21.82 -11.88 -17.53
N THR A 72 21.82 -12.44 -18.75
CA THR A 72 20.72 -13.24 -19.28
C THR A 72 20.56 -14.56 -18.53
N ALA A 73 21.65 -15.28 -18.30
CA ALA A 73 21.68 -16.56 -17.57
C ALA A 73 21.14 -16.39 -16.15
N LYS A 74 21.55 -15.32 -15.48
CA LYS A 74 21.06 -14.90 -14.17
C LYS A 74 19.55 -14.68 -14.15
N LEU A 75 18.98 -13.97 -15.14
CA LEU A 75 17.53 -13.74 -15.22
C LEU A 75 16.75 -15.05 -15.40
N LEU A 76 17.26 -15.97 -16.23
CA LEU A 76 16.64 -17.28 -16.44
C LEU A 76 16.73 -18.18 -15.21
N ILE A 77 17.82 -18.13 -14.43
CA ILE A 77 17.95 -18.88 -13.18
C ILE A 77 16.82 -18.51 -12.20
N ALA A 78 16.46 -17.24 -12.15
CA ALA A 78 15.45 -16.70 -11.24
C ALA A 78 14.00 -16.81 -11.76
N SER A 79 13.78 -17.34 -12.97
CA SER A 79 12.46 -17.42 -13.59
C SER A 79 11.88 -18.85 -13.59
N ASP A 80 10.57 -18.94 -13.84
CA ASP A 80 9.86 -20.22 -14.01
C ASP A 80 10.09 -20.85 -15.39
N PHE A 81 10.77 -20.14 -16.30
CA PHE A 81 10.98 -20.56 -17.69
C PHE A 81 12.21 -21.46 -17.90
N ALA A 82 13.04 -21.66 -16.87
CA ALA A 82 14.21 -22.53 -16.91
C ALA A 82 13.99 -23.83 -16.12
N THR A 83 14.30 -24.96 -16.75
CA THR A 83 14.36 -26.28 -16.11
C THR A 83 15.53 -26.37 -15.13
N GLU A 84 15.47 -27.33 -14.19
CA GLU A 84 16.55 -27.58 -13.23
C GLU A 84 17.90 -27.85 -13.91
N ALA A 85 17.90 -28.56 -15.05
CA ALA A 85 19.11 -28.83 -15.82
C ALA A 85 19.70 -27.57 -16.47
N GLU A 86 18.85 -26.71 -17.04
CA GLU A 86 19.26 -25.42 -17.61
C GLU A 86 19.82 -24.50 -16.51
N ARG A 87 19.15 -24.43 -15.35
CA ARG A 87 19.63 -23.65 -14.19
C ARG A 87 21.05 -24.07 -13.79
N GLU A 88 21.33 -25.37 -13.74
CA GLU A 88 22.65 -25.88 -13.39
C GLU A 88 23.72 -25.62 -14.47
N GLU A 89 23.33 -25.57 -15.75
CA GLU A 89 24.21 -25.12 -16.84
C GLU A 89 24.53 -23.63 -16.73
N TYR A 90 23.51 -22.79 -16.53
CA TYR A 90 23.65 -21.35 -16.38
C TYR A 90 24.51 -20.95 -15.17
N MET A 91 24.35 -21.64 -14.03
CA MET A 91 25.20 -21.40 -12.86
C MET A 91 26.67 -21.72 -13.13
N ARG A 92 26.98 -22.82 -13.84
CA ARG A 92 28.37 -23.15 -14.26
C ARG A 92 28.93 -22.13 -15.23
N LEU A 93 28.10 -21.63 -16.15
CA LEU A 93 28.49 -20.59 -17.10
C LEU A 93 28.84 -19.27 -16.37
N ILE A 94 28.05 -18.89 -15.38
CA ILE A 94 28.30 -17.71 -14.55
C ILE A 94 29.62 -17.82 -13.77
N GLU A 95 29.91 -18.98 -13.17
CA GLU A 95 31.19 -19.22 -12.50
C GLU A 95 32.37 -19.07 -13.47
N HIS A 96 32.26 -19.66 -14.67
CA HIS A 96 33.29 -19.52 -15.69
C HIS A 96 33.52 -18.07 -16.12
N VAL A 97 32.43 -17.30 -16.33
CA VAL A 97 32.52 -15.87 -16.63
C VAL A 97 33.22 -15.11 -15.51
N THR A 98 32.89 -15.44 -14.26
CA THR A 98 33.47 -14.83 -13.07
C THR A 98 34.98 -15.08 -12.98
N GLU A 99 35.42 -16.33 -13.15
CA GLU A 99 36.83 -16.70 -13.02
C GLU A 99 37.72 -16.12 -14.14
N ILE A 100 37.22 -16.11 -15.38
CA ILE A 100 38.04 -15.78 -16.56
C ILE A 100 37.95 -14.30 -16.93
N TYR A 101 36.75 -13.71 -16.89
CA TYR A 101 36.50 -12.39 -17.47
C TYR A 101 36.36 -11.29 -16.42
N ALA A 102 35.89 -11.57 -15.20
CA ALA A 102 35.77 -10.54 -14.16
C ALA A 102 37.08 -9.78 -13.89
N PRO A 103 38.28 -10.41 -13.84
CA PRO A 103 39.55 -9.69 -13.63
C PRO A 103 39.88 -8.65 -14.71
N THR A 104 39.18 -8.67 -15.85
CA THR A 104 39.38 -7.74 -16.97
C THR A 104 38.40 -6.57 -17.00
N LEU A 105 37.44 -6.53 -16.07
CA LEU A 105 36.39 -5.52 -15.98
C LEU A 105 36.73 -4.41 -14.99
N GLU A 106 36.00 -3.31 -15.08
CA GLU A 106 36.09 -2.20 -14.11
C GLU A 106 35.65 -2.65 -12.70
N PRO A 107 36.24 -2.08 -11.62
CA PRO A 107 36.02 -2.49 -10.23
C PRO A 107 34.54 -2.67 -9.83
N SER A 108 33.66 -1.77 -10.27
CA SER A 108 32.23 -1.82 -9.98
C SER A 108 31.54 -3.06 -10.55
N ARG A 109 31.96 -3.51 -11.74
CA ARG A 109 31.45 -4.72 -12.39
C ARG A 109 32.01 -5.97 -11.73
N VAL A 110 33.29 -5.95 -11.32
CA VAL A 110 33.91 -7.05 -10.57
C VAL A 110 33.19 -7.31 -9.25
N ALA A 111 32.89 -6.24 -8.50
CA ALA A 111 32.16 -6.32 -7.24
C ALA A 111 30.78 -6.96 -7.43
N ALA A 112 30.01 -6.50 -8.43
CA ALA A 112 28.68 -7.01 -8.72
C ALA A 112 28.69 -8.49 -9.17
N ILE A 113 29.66 -8.87 -10.02
CA ILE A 113 29.80 -10.25 -10.48
C ILE A 113 30.13 -11.17 -9.31
N ASN A 114 31.14 -10.83 -8.50
CA ASN A 114 31.53 -11.65 -7.35
C ASN A 114 30.41 -11.75 -6.30
N ALA A 115 29.67 -10.68 -6.02
CA ALA A 115 28.55 -10.72 -5.08
C ALA A 115 27.45 -11.69 -5.54
N THR A 116 27.10 -11.64 -6.83
CA THR A 116 26.12 -12.56 -7.42
C THR A 116 26.61 -14.01 -7.43
N THR A 117 27.88 -14.24 -7.78
CA THR A 117 28.48 -15.58 -7.79
C THR A 117 28.54 -16.16 -6.37
N ALA A 118 28.74 -15.33 -5.36
CA ALA A 118 28.61 -15.74 -3.96
C ALA A 118 27.18 -16.23 -3.66
N GLY A 119 26.15 -15.52 -4.14
CA GLY A 119 24.77 -15.97 -4.04
C GLY A 119 24.50 -17.30 -4.75
N ILE A 120 25.07 -17.51 -5.95
CA ILE A 120 25.00 -18.79 -6.66
C ILE A 120 25.70 -19.92 -5.91
N ALA A 121 26.83 -19.64 -5.25
CA ALA A 121 27.46 -20.63 -4.39
C ALA A 121 26.54 -21.00 -3.19
N CYS A 122 25.78 -20.04 -2.65
CA CYS A 122 24.74 -20.32 -1.63
C CYS A 122 23.62 -21.24 -2.19
N LEU A 123 23.18 -21.05 -3.44
CA LEU A 123 22.24 -21.96 -4.14
C LEU A 123 22.68 -23.42 -4.12
N ARG A 124 23.98 -23.65 -4.19
CA ARG A 124 24.58 -24.99 -4.14
C ARG A 124 24.95 -25.44 -2.74
N HIS A 125 24.54 -24.69 -1.72
CA HIS A 125 24.94 -24.87 -0.33
C HIS A 125 26.47 -24.88 -0.11
N ASP A 126 27.26 -24.28 -1.02
CA ASP A 126 28.71 -24.10 -0.88
C ASP A 126 29.03 -22.74 -0.25
N TYR A 127 28.69 -22.61 1.03
CA TYR A 127 28.92 -21.39 1.80
C TYR A 127 30.41 -21.03 1.94
N ARG A 128 31.33 -21.99 1.76
CA ARG A 128 32.77 -21.71 1.78
C ARG A 128 33.21 -21.02 0.50
N ALA A 129 32.80 -21.51 -0.66
CA ALA A 129 33.02 -20.82 -1.93
C ALA A 129 32.33 -19.44 -1.92
N ALA A 130 31.09 -19.38 -1.44
CA ALA A 130 30.34 -18.13 -1.30
C ALA A 130 31.11 -17.09 -0.47
N SER A 131 31.70 -17.50 0.66
CA SER A 131 32.52 -16.63 1.50
C SER A 131 33.77 -16.09 0.78
N GLY A 132 34.39 -16.91 -0.07
CA GLY A 132 35.49 -16.48 -0.93
C GLY A 132 35.08 -15.37 -1.90
N TYR A 133 34.01 -15.61 -2.66
CA TYR A 133 33.51 -14.65 -3.64
C TYR A 133 33.02 -13.35 -2.99
N ILE A 134 32.28 -13.42 -1.87
CA ILE A 134 31.77 -12.21 -1.22
C ILE A 134 32.87 -11.38 -0.58
N THR A 135 33.95 -12.02 -0.10
CA THR A 135 35.13 -11.32 0.40
C THR A 135 35.85 -10.60 -0.73
N ALA A 136 36.00 -11.24 -1.89
CA ALA A 136 36.58 -10.61 -3.08
C ALA A 136 35.71 -9.44 -3.59
N ALA A 137 34.38 -9.52 -3.48
CA ALA A 137 33.49 -8.41 -3.80
C ALA A 137 33.71 -7.22 -2.85
N GLU A 138 33.88 -7.47 -1.54
CA GLU A 138 34.06 -6.42 -0.53
C GLU A 138 35.37 -5.63 -0.73
N GLU A 139 36.42 -6.22 -1.29
CA GLU A 139 37.68 -5.51 -1.60
C GLU A 139 37.46 -4.28 -2.51
N PHE A 140 36.39 -4.28 -3.30
CA PHE A 140 36.02 -3.19 -4.19
C PHE A 140 34.91 -2.28 -3.63
N ALA A 141 34.36 -2.58 -2.45
CA ALA A 141 33.22 -1.87 -1.86
C ALA A 141 33.54 -0.41 -1.46
N ASP A 142 34.80 -0.14 -1.10
CA ASP A 142 35.27 1.22 -0.75
C ASP A 142 35.64 2.07 -1.98
N SER A 143 35.50 1.53 -3.20
CA SER A 143 35.73 2.30 -4.44
C SER A 143 34.56 3.26 -4.72
N THR A 144 34.86 4.47 -5.19
CA THR A 144 33.84 5.52 -5.46
C THR A 144 32.91 5.21 -6.62
N GLU A 145 33.07 4.06 -7.28
CA GLU A 145 32.34 3.68 -8.50
C GLU A 145 31.24 2.65 -8.25
N VAL A 146 31.12 2.08 -7.04
CA VAL A 146 30.06 1.11 -6.74
C VAL A 146 28.76 1.83 -6.41
N MET A 147 27.71 1.50 -7.16
CA MET A 147 26.38 2.05 -6.92
C MET A 147 25.87 1.64 -5.53
N PRO A 148 25.21 2.54 -4.76
CA PRO A 148 24.70 2.25 -3.42
C PRO A 148 23.83 0.99 -3.33
N VAL A 149 23.00 0.76 -4.35
CA VAL A 149 22.14 -0.44 -4.45
C VAL A 149 22.95 -1.75 -4.49
N ALA A 150 24.12 -1.74 -5.12
CA ALA A 150 25.01 -2.90 -5.16
C ALA A 150 25.71 -3.15 -3.82
N LEU A 151 25.95 -2.09 -3.04
CA LEU A 151 26.50 -2.22 -1.68
C LEU A 151 25.48 -2.83 -0.72
N VAL A 152 24.18 -2.49 -0.85
CA VAL A 152 23.10 -3.13 -0.08
C VAL A 152 23.09 -4.65 -0.34
N ASP A 153 23.14 -5.05 -1.61
CA ASP A 153 23.18 -6.47 -2.01
C ASP A 153 24.41 -7.20 -1.44
N LEU A 154 25.59 -6.62 -1.64
CA LEU A 154 26.86 -7.17 -1.16
C LEU A 154 26.85 -7.44 0.35
N TYR A 155 26.49 -6.44 1.16
CA TYR A 155 26.51 -6.59 2.61
C TYR A 155 25.39 -7.49 3.13
N THR A 156 24.25 -7.54 2.43
CA THR A 156 23.15 -8.48 2.74
C THR A 156 23.58 -9.91 2.55
N ASN A 157 24.14 -10.24 1.38
CA ASN A 157 24.70 -11.57 1.10
C ASN A 157 25.78 -11.95 2.11
N LYS A 158 26.70 -11.01 2.39
CA LYS A 158 27.76 -11.25 3.37
C LYS A 158 27.19 -11.56 4.75
N ALA A 159 26.15 -10.86 5.20
CA ALA A 159 25.51 -11.13 6.49
C ALA A 159 24.95 -12.56 6.55
N VAL A 160 24.23 -12.99 5.50
CA VAL A 160 23.65 -14.34 5.41
C VAL A 160 24.74 -15.41 5.36
N ILE A 161 25.75 -15.24 4.50
CA ILE A 161 26.86 -16.21 4.36
C ILE A 161 27.62 -16.37 5.68
N MET A 162 27.95 -15.27 6.35
CA MET A 162 28.66 -15.33 7.62
C MET A 162 27.80 -15.98 8.70
N PHE A 163 26.48 -15.71 8.71
CA PHE A 163 25.57 -16.38 9.64
C PHE A 163 25.51 -17.89 9.39
N ALA A 164 25.39 -18.30 8.12
CA ALA A 164 25.36 -19.69 7.71
C ALA A 164 26.64 -20.45 8.11
N LEU A 165 27.78 -19.77 8.09
CA LEU A 165 29.08 -20.27 8.54
C LEU A 165 29.29 -20.21 10.07
N ASN A 166 28.25 -19.91 10.86
CA ASN A 166 28.29 -19.76 12.31
C ASN A 166 29.18 -18.60 12.80
N GLU A 167 29.41 -17.58 11.96
CA GLU A 167 30.17 -16.37 12.30
C GLU A 167 29.25 -15.20 12.70
N GLU A 168 28.43 -15.42 13.72
CA GLU A 168 27.31 -14.55 14.13
C GLU A 168 27.70 -13.08 14.34
N GLN A 169 28.88 -12.81 14.92
CA GLN A 169 29.33 -11.43 15.13
C GLN A 169 29.63 -10.72 13.80
N ARG A 170 30.35 -11.38 12.89
CA ARG A 170 30.65 -10.84 11.55
C ARG A 170 29.38 -10.68 10.72
N ALA A 171 28.45 -11.61 10.88
CA ALA A 171 27.12 -11.54 10.27
C ALA A 171 26.36 -10.29 10.73
N ALA A 172 26.32 -10.02 12.04
CA ALA A 172 25.67 -8.84 12.60
C ALA A 172 26.36 -7.53 12.20
N GLU A 173 27.69 -7.51 12.10
CA GLU A 173 28.45 -6.35 11.60
C GLU A 173 28.10 -6.06 10.13
N SER A 174 28.07 -7.08 9.27
CA SER A 174 27.63 -6.95 7.88
C SER A 174 26.17 -6.52 7.75
N ALA A 175 25.28 -7.09 8.56
CA ALA A 175 23.88 -6.69 8.60
C ALA A 175 23.71 -5.20 8.96
N LYS A 176 24.47 -4.68 9.93
CA LYS A 176 24.45 -3.24 10.26
C LYS A 176 24.97 -2.38 9.11
N LYS A 177 26.03 -2.79 8.42
CA LYS A 177 26.50 -2.12 7.20
C LYS A 177 25.42 -2.08 6.11
N THR A 178 24.65 -3.15 5.93
CA THR A 178 23.48 -3.15 5.03
C THR A 178 22.52 -2.03 5.41
N LEU A 179 22.15 -1.90 6.69
CA LEU A 179 21.22 -0.87 7.15
C LEU A 179 21.75 0.56 6.92
N GLU A 180 23.05 0.78 7.09
CA GLU A 180 23.71 2.05 6.77
C GLU A 180 23.59 2.37 5.26
N CYS A 181 23.81 1.37 4.40
CA CYS A 181 23.63 1.52 2.95
C CYS A 181 22.16 1.78 2.56
N ILE A 182 21.20 1.09 3.20
CA ILE A 182 19.76 1.33 3.01
C ILE A 182 19.41 2.78 3.36
N GLU A 183 19.91 3.29 4.49
CA GLU A 183 19.65 4.67 4.89
C GLU A 183 20.27 5.68 3.91
N LYS A 184 21.52 5.46 3.48
CA LYS A 184 22.15 6.29 2.45
C LYS A 184 21.33 6.31 1.16
N GLN A 185 20.88 5.14 0.69
CA GLN A 185 20.03 5.02 -0.49
C GLN A 185 18.72 5.78 -0.28
N ARG A 186 18.03 5.57 0.83
CA ARG A 186 16.78 6.31 1.14
C ARG A 186 16.98 7.83 1.08
N CYS A 187 18.05 8.33 1.70
CA CYS A 187 18.39 9.75 1.71
C CYS A 187 18.73 10.30 0.33
N GLU A 188 19.42 9.54 -0.53
CA GLU A 188 19.74 9.95 -1.89
C GLU A 188 18.52 9.94 -2.82
N TYR A 189 17.60 8.99 -2.62
CA TYR A 189 16.43 8.80 -3.49
C TYR A 189 15.18 9.57 -3.06
N VAL A 190 15.19 10.24 -1.90
CA VAL A 190 14.06 11.08 -1.44
C VAL A 190 13.69 12.18 -2.44
N LYS A 191 14.64 12.64 -3.24
CA LYS A 191 14.46 13.72 -4.22
C LYS A 191 13.67 13.31 -5.47
N TYR A 192 13.47 12.02 -5.72
CA TYR A 192 12.71 11.57 -6.88
C TYR A 192 11.22 11.78 -6.66
N CYS A 193 10.57 12.55 -7.55
CA CYS A 193 9.11 12.78 -7.54
C CYS A 193 8.30 11.65 -8.15
N ASN A 194 8.95 10.69 -8.81
CA ASN A 194 8.28 9.56 -9.44
C ASN A 194 8.06 8.43 -8.43
N ASP A 195 6.84 8.32 -7.90
CA ASP A 195 6.51 7.34 -6.85
C ASP A 195 6.59 5.89 -7.32
N LYS A 196 6.31 5.62 -8.60
CA LYS A 196 6.46 4.27 -9.18
C LYS A 196 7.92 3.84 -9.19
N ARG A 197 8.83 4.72 -9.62
CA ARG A 197 10.28 4.49 -9.56
C ARG A 197 10.78 4.39 -8.12
N LEU A 198 10.31 5.27 -7.24
CA LEU A 198 10.69 5.25 -5.83
C LEU A 198 10.29 3.93 -5.17
N VAL A 199 9.06 3.45 -5.41
CA VAL A 199 8.57 2.16 -4.92
C VAL A 199 9.46 1.03 -5.38
N GLY A 200 9.76 0.91 -6.69
CA GLY A 200 10.62 -0.19 -7.17
C GLY A 200 11.97 -0.25 -6.46
N ILE A 201 12.60 0.91 -6.25
CA ILE A 201 13.87 1.03 -5.53
C ILE A 201 13.71 0.73 -4.04
N MET A 202 12.62 1.17 -3.42
CA MET A 202 12.36 0.98 -1.99
C MET A 202 11.91 -0.44 -1.65
N THR A 203 11.22 -1.13 -2.55
CA THR A 203 10.86 -2.56 -2.43
C THR A 203 12.10 -3.43 -2.32
N PHE A 204 13.12 -3.13 -3.14
CA PHE A 204 14.41 -3.81 -3.08
C PHE A 204 15.07 -3.70 -1.71
N VAL A 205 15.26 -2.47 -1.21
CA VAL A 205 15.91 -2.26 0.09
C VAL A 205 15.07 -2.78 1.26
N GLN A 206 13.74 -2.80 1.15
CA GLN A 206 12.87 -3.41 2.14
C GLN A 206 13.12 -4.92 2.24
N ARG A 207 13.26 -5.63 1.10
CA ARG A 207 13.58 -7.06 1.11
C ARG A 207 14.94 -7.32 1.76
N ALA A 208 15.95 -6.52 1.42
CA ALA A 208 17.26 -6.60 2.05
C ALA A 208 17.17 -6.42 3.58
N PHE A 209 16.37 -5.47 4.06
CA PHE A 209 16.09 -5.29 5.49
C PHE A 209 15.48 -6.54 6.13
N LEU A 210 14.42 -7.13 5.53
CA LEU A 210 13.75 -8.31 6.09
C LEU A 210 14.71 -9.49 6.24
N THR A 211 15.63 -9.68 5.28
CA THR A 211 16.68 -10.70 5.32
C THR A 211 17.67 -10.44 6.44
N VAL A 212 18.28 -9.24 6.51
CA VAL A 212 19.29 -8.96 7.54
C VAL A 212 18.68 -8.83 8.94
N TYR A 213 17.40 -8.49 9.06
CA TYR A 213 16.68 -8.52 10.32
C TYR A 213 16.60 -9.95 10.89
N GLY A 214 16.39 -10.96 10.04
CA GLY A 214 16.44 -12.38 10.41
C GLY A 214 17.79 -12.78 11.02
N VAL A 215 18.90 -12.22 10.53
CA VAL A 215 20.24 -12.39 11.13
C VAL A 215 20.35 -11.62 12.45
N LEU A 216 19.97 -10.34 12.45
CA LEU A 216 20.12 -9.45 13.60
C LEU A 216 19.36 -9.95 14.83
N ARG A 217 18.15 -10.48 14.67
CA ARG A 217 17.33 -10.99 15.79
C ARG A 217 17.92 -12.21 16.48
N GLU A 218 18.72 -13.01 15.77
CA GLU A 218 19.42 -14.16 16.35
C GLU A 218 20.59 -13.73 17.24
N VAL A 219 21.22 -12.60 16.91
CA VAL A 219 22.37 -12.07 17.65
C VAL A 219 21.95 -11.08 18.75
N ILE A 220 20.96 -10.25 18.47
CA ILE A 220 20.52 -9.16 19.35
C ILE A 220 19.33 -9.61 20.19
N LYS A 221 19.52 -9.63 21.51
CA LYS A 221 18.51 -10.09 22.48
C LYS A 221 17.75 -8.96 23.18
N ASP A 222 18.23 -7.72 23.07
CA ASP A 222 17.52 -6.56 23.62
C ASP A 222 16.37 -6.15 22.69
N ASP A 223 15.14 -6.21 23.21
CA ASP A 223 13.93 -5.97 22.43
C ASP A 223 13.87 -4.52 21.90
N TRP A 224 14.35 -3.53 22.66
CA TRP A 224 14.35 -2.13 22.19
C TRP A 224 15.37 -1.88 21.09
N ALA A 225 16.57 -2.44 21.21
CA ALA A 225 17.60 -2.36 20.18
C ALA A 225 17.15 -3.02 18.88
N LEU A 226 16.49 -4.18 18.97
CA LEU A 226 15.94 -4.86 17.79
C LEU A 226 14.77 -4.08 17.19
N TYR A 227 13.88 -3.57 18.04
CA TYR A 227 12.73 -2.76 17.62
C TYR A 227 13.14 -1.49 16.87
N GLU A 228 14.26 -0.85 17.25
CA GLU A 228 14.75 0.34 16.55
C GLU A 228 15.03 0.06 15.08
N PHE A 229 15.54 -1.13 14.72
CA PHE A 229 15.72 -1.49 13.32
C PHE A 229 14.41 -1.59 12.56
N VAL A 230 13.34 -2.11 13.19
CA VAL A 230 11.99 -2.20 12.60
C VAL A 230 11.44 -0.81 12.31
N ILE A 231 11.42 0.08 13.30
CA ILE A 231 10.83 1.41 13.12
C ILE A 231 11.59 2.25 12.09
N ARG A 232 12.89 2.02 11.91
CA ARG A 232 13.71 2.73 10.90
C ARG A 232 13.51 2.19 9.48
N ASN A 233 13.15 0.92 9.32
CA ASN A 233 13.22 0.23 8.02
C ASN A 233 11.93 -0.46 7.57
N LYS A 234 10.83 -0.38 8.32
CA LYS A 234 9.50 -0.83 7.86
C LYS A 234 8.92 0.15 6.84
N ALA A 235 8.26 -0.31 5.78
CA ALA A 235 7.55 0.53 4.80
C ALA A 235 8.39 1.72 4.25
N LEU A 236 9.60 1.43 3.76
CA LEU A 236 10.57 2.44 3.33
C LEU A 236 10.06 3.37 2.22
N ALA A 237 9.19 2.88 1.33
CA ALA A 237 8.63 3.70 0.25
C ALA A 237 7.76 4.84 0.81
N SER A 238 6.80 4.50 1.68
CA SER A 238 5.94 5.47 2.37
C SER A 238 6.76 6.45 3.23
N LEU A 239 7.71 5.97 4.03
CA LEU A 239 8.59 6.83 4.82
C LEU A 239 9.33 7.85 3.95
N THR A 240 9.86 7.41 2.81
CA THR A 240 10.59 8.28 1.88
C THR A 240 9.67 9.31 1.26
N GLY A 241 8.45 8.91 0.86
CA GLY A 241 7.42 9.83 0.36
C GLY A 241 7.02 10.89 1.39
N LYS A 242 6.82 10.50 2.66
CA LYS A 242 6.50 11.43 3.77
C LYS A 242 7.62 12.46 3.99
N GLU A 243 8.87 12.02 4.00
CA GLU A 243 10.03 12.91 4.14
C GLU A 243 10.18 13.88 2.97
N ARG A 244 10.02 13.40 1.73
CA ARG A 244 10.00 14.23 0.53
C ARG A 244 8.94 15.32 0.64
N ASN A 245 7.72 14.94 0.99
CA ASN A 245 6.60 15.87 1.12
C ASN A 245 6.83 16.89 2.23
N ARG A 246 7.42 16.48 3.37
CA ARG A 246 7.80 17.38 4.46
C ARG A 246 8.79 18.46 3.99
N VAL A 247 9.78 18.09 3.16
CA VAL A 247 10.74 19.03 2.57
C VAL A 247 10.05 19.97 1.59
N ILE A 248 9.22 19.47 0.67
CA ILE A 248 8.45 20.30 -0.27
C ILE A 248 7.57 21.31 0.48
N GLN A 249 6.88 20.85 1.52
CA GLN A 249 5.96 21.65 2.33
C GLN A 249 6.65 22.58 3.35
N SER A 250 7.97 22.50 3.50
CA SER A 250 8.75 23.41 4.34
C SER A 250 8.93 24.80 3.71
N GLY A 251 8.62 24.94 2.42
CA GLY A 251 8.81 26.18 1.66
C GLY A 251 10.26 26.43 1.22
N ARG A 252 11.15 25.45 1.40
CA ARG A 252 12.55 25.50 0.95
C ARG A 252 12.74 25.30 -0.55
N MET A 253 11.70 24.87 -1.27
CA MET A 253 11.73 24.63 -2.72
C MET A 253 10.67 25.47 -3.44
N ASP A 254 10.94 25.85 -4.70
CA ASP A 254 9.91 26.45 -5.54
C ASP A 254 8.89 25.39 -5.98
N THR A 255 7.65 25.57 -5.53
CA THR A 255 6.54 24.66 -5.91
C THR A 255 6.09 24.82 -7.36
N SER A 256 6.61 25.81 -8.11
CA SER A 256 6.24 26.03 -9.51
C SER A 256 6.64 24.86 -10.40
N LEU A 257 7.83 24.28 -10.19
CA LEU A 257 8.30 23.11 -10.93
C LEU A 257 7.49 21.86 -10.55
N ALA A 258 7.24 21.64 -9.26
CA ALA A 258 6.36 20.57 -8.80
C ALA A 258 4.94 20.66 -9.40
N LYS A 259 4.40 21.87 -9.62
CA LYS A 259 3.12 22.08 -10.32
C LYS A 259 3.21 21.75 -11.81
N LYS A 260 4.32 22.04 -12.48
CA LYS A 260 4.53 21.68 -13.89
C LYS A 260 4.67 20.16 -14.07
N ILE A 261 5.39 19.51 -13.16
CA ILE A 261 5.51 18.03 -13.08
C ILE A 261 4.12 17.41 -12.92
N ARG A 262 3.30 17.91 -11.98
CA ARG A 262 1.89 17.47 -11.83
C ARG A 262 1.12 17.60 -13.14
N ALA A 263 1.16 18.78 -13.76
CA ALA A 263 0.45 19.01 -15.00
C ALA A 263 0.93 18.11 -16.16
N ALA A 264 2.19 17.67 -16.17
CA ALA A 264 2.69 16.71 -17.16
C ALA A 264 2.27 15.28 -16.85
N GLN A 265 2.26 14.88 -15.58
CA GLN A 265 1.73 13.58 -15.16
C GLN A 265 0.23 13.46 -15.42
N ASP A 266 -0.54 14.53 -15.15
CA ASP A 266 -1.97 14.60 -15.49
C ASP A 266 -2.18 14.43 -17.01
N ARG A 267 -1.33 15.08 -17.83
CA ARG A 267 -1.37 14.92 -19.29
C ARG A 267 -0.99 13.52 -19.74
N LEU A 268 0.01 12.89 -19.12
CA LEU A 268 0.38 11.49 -19.42
C LEU A 268 -0.76 10.53 -19.11
N ALA A 269 -1.41 10.69 -17.94
CA ALA A 269 -2.58 9.90 -17.58
C ALA A 269 -3.74 10.12 -18.56
N GLU A 270 -3.97 11.36 -19.01
CA GLU A 270 -4.94 11.65 -20.07
C GLU A 270 -4.58 10.98 -21.41
N ILE A 271 -3.30 10.97 -21.78
CA ILE A 271 -2.82 10.33 -23.01
C ILE A 271 -2.98 8.81 -22.92
N GLU A 272 -2.57 8.18 -21.81
CA GLU A 272 -2.74 6.73 -21.57
C GLU A 272 -4.22 6.33 -21.65
N ALA A 273 -5.10 7.09 -21.00
CA ALA A 273 -6.55 6.86 -21.04
C ALA A 273 -7.13 7.00 -22.46
N ARG A 274 -6.60 7.92 -23.28
CA ARG A 274 -6.97 8.05 -24.71
C ARG A 274 -6.35 6.94 -25.57
N GLY A 275 -5.17 6.45 -25.19
CA GLY A 275 -4.41 5.37 -25.82
C GLY A 275 -5.16 4.05 -25.92
N VAL A 276 -6.13 3.84 -25.03
CA VAL A 276 -7.06 2.70 -25.06
C VAL A 276 -7.94 2.69 -26.33
N PHE A 277 -8.13 3.86 -26.98
CA PHE A 277 -9.07 4.02 -28.09
C PHE A 277 -8.41 4.58 -29.37
N VAL A 278 -7.23 5.20 -29.28
CA VAL A 278 -6.50 5.82 -30.40
C VAL A 278 -5.00 5.67 -30.19
N ASP A 279 -4.23 5.34 -31.23
CA ASP A 279 -2.76 5.32 -31.15
C ASP A 279 -2.22 6.71 -30.79
N SER A 280 -1.66 6.81 -29.59
CA SER A 280 -1.11 8.03 -28.98
C SER A 280 0.31 7.82 -28.46
N SER A 281 0.99 6.78 -28.96
CA SER A 281 2.34 6.38 -28.57
C SER A 281 3.36 7.52 -28.68
N ALA A 282 3.32 8.30 -29.77
CA ALA A 282 4.22 9.43 -29.98
C ALA A 282 3.97 10.60 -29.00
N ASP A 283 2.71 10.91 -28.71
CA ASP A 283 2.34 11.96 -27.74
C ASP A 283 2.74 11.54 -26.32
N TYR A 284 2.58 10.25 -26.01
CA TYR A 284 3.00 9.65 -24.74
C TYR A 284 4.50 9.75 -24.53
N GLU A 285 5.31 9.34 -25.51
CA GLU A 285 6.77 9.41 -25.43
C GLU A 285 7.26 10.86 -25.28
N ALA A 286 6.67 11.80 -26.02
CA ALA A 286 7.04 13.21 -25.93
C ALA A 286 6.74 13.83 -24.56
N GLU A 287 5.55 13.58 -24.00
CA GLU A 287 5.21 14.10 -22.67
C GLU A 287 6.01 13.39 -21.56
N ARG A 288 6.34 12.11 -21.75
CA ARG A 288 7.20 11.33 -20.82
C ARG A 288 8.62 11.86 -20.77
N GLU A 289 9.20 12.24 -21.91
CA GLU A 289 10.55 12.81 -21.95
C GLU A 289 10.59 14.18 -21.26
N LYS A 290 9.60 15.03 -21.54
CA LYS A 290 9.45 16.32 -20.85
C LYS A 290 9.26 16.16 -19.34
N LEU A 291 8.52 15.14 -18.91
CA LEU A 291 8.38 14.83 -17.49
C LEU A 291 9.74 14.46 -16.87
N ARG A 292 10.55 13.63 -17.54
CA ARG A 292 11.88 13.24 -17.07
C ARG A 292 12.82 14.43 -16.91
N GLU A 293 12.83 15.36 -17.87
CA GLU A 293 13.62 16.59 -17.79
C GLU A 293 13.25 17.41 -16.55
N MET A 294 11.95 17.61 -16.31
CA MET A 294 11.48 18.36 -15.13
C MET A 294 11.74 17.62 -13.81
N GLU A 295 11.62 16.29 -13.79
CA GLU A 295 11.97 15.47 -12.62
C GLU A 295 13.47 15.56 -12.29
N ALA A 296 14.33 15.64 -13.31
CA ALA A 296 15.76 15.85 -13.13
C ALA A 296 16.06 17.25 -12.56
N GLU A 297 15.46 18.30 -13.12
CA GLU A 297 15.55 19.67 -12.60
C GLU A 297 15.08 19.74 -11.14
N PHE A 298 13.98 19.06 -10.79
CA PHE A 298 13.49 19.01 -9.41
C PHE A 298 14.48 18.34 -8.45
N ALA A 299 15.12 17.26 -8.91
CA ALA A 299 16.12 16.56 -8.12
C ALA A 299 17.39 17.41 -7.89
N GLU A 300 17.74 18.31 -8.83
CA GLU A 300 18.83 19.28 -8.68
C GLU A 300 18.48 20.41 -7.72
N GLU A 301 17.23 20.86 -7.69
CA GLU A 301 16.75 21.89 -6.74
C GLU A 301 16.55 21.37 -5.30
N PHE A 302 16.58 20.05 -5.10
CA PHE A 302 16.33 19.46 -3.80
C PHE A 302 17.44 19.83 -2.79
N PRO A 303 17.13 20.35 -1.58
CA PRO A 303 18.14 20.86 -0.66
C PRO A 303 19.17 19.79 -0.23
N GLU A 304 20.46 20.06 -0.45
CA GLU A 304 21.55 19.15 -0.07
C GLU A 304 21.69 18.98 1.46
N ASP A 305 21.32 20.00 2.24
CA ASP A 305 21.36 20.02 3.71
C ASP A 305 20.02 19.60 4.35
N THR A 306 19.29 18.70 3.69
CA THR A 306 18.03 18.17 4.21
C THR A 306 18.24 17.41 5.51
N VAL A 307 17.60 17.88 6.59
CA VAL A 307 17.62 17.19 7.90
C VAL A 307 16.41 16.27 7.99
N PHE A 308 16.63 14.96 7.88
CA PHE A 308 15.58 13.94 8.06
C PHE A 308 15.14 13.81 9.52
N THR A 309 13.96 13.24 9.74
CA THR A 309 13.46 12.96 11.09
C THR A 309 14.38 11.96 11.79
N ASP A 310 14.78 12.27 13.02
CA ASP A 310 15.60 11.39 13.85
C ASP A 310 14.73 10.26 14.43
N ILE A 311 14.79 9.09 13.79
CA ILE A 311 13.99 7.92 14.16
C ILE A 311 14.83 7.03 15.10
N THR A 312 14.62 7.23 16.41
CA THR A 312 15.21 6.39 17.46
C THR A 312 14.13 5.81 18.36
N ALA A 313 14.42 4.69 19.03
CA ALA A 313 13.49 4.11 19.99
C ALA A 313 13.12 5.11 21.11
N GLU A 314 14.09 5.92 21.57
CA GLU A 314 13.85 6.94 22.59
C GLU A 314 12.95 8.09 22.11
N ALA A 315 13.11 8.54 20.86
CA ALA A 315 12.23 9.56 20.29
C ALA A 315 10.79 9.05 20.19
N VAL A 316 10.61 7.82 19.70
CA VAL A 316 9.30 7.19 19.55
C VAL A 316 8.64 6.96 20.92
N LYS A 317 9.36 6.41 21.91
CA LYS A 317 8.86 6.22 23.29
C LYS A 317 8.25 7.48 23.90
N ARG A 318 8.81 8.65 23.58
CA ARG A 318 8.34 9.95 24.08
C ARG A 318 7.09 10.44 23.37
N LYS A 319 6.87 10.04 22.11
CA LYS A 319 5.75 10.49 21.27
C LYS A 319 4.56 9.53 21.26
N ILE A 320 4.74 8.25 21.60
CA ILE A 320 3.62 7.31 21.78
C ILE A 320 2.64 7.90 22.81
N PRO A 321 1.33 7.97 22.49
CA PRO A 321 0.32 8.47 23.43
C PRO A 321 0.31 7.71 24.76
N CYS A 322 0.25 8.44 25.87
CA CYS A 322 0.10 7.82 27.19
C CYS A 322 -1.24 7.07 27.32
N ASN A 323 -1.25 6.05 28.17
CA ASN A 323 -2.37 5.14 28.41
C ASN A 323 -2.84 4.44 27.14
N SER A 324 -1.89 3.97 26.33
CA SER A 324 -2.16 3.18 25.13
C SER A 324 -1.16 2.04 24.95
N VAL A 325 -1.51 1.12 24.04
CA VAL A 325 -0.65 0.00 23.64
C VAL A 325 -0.37 0.08 22.16
N VAL A 326 0.88 -0.16 21.74
CA VAL A 326 1.24 -0.42 20.35
C VAL A 326 1.47 -1.91 20.19
N VAL A 327 0.90 -2.52 19.17
CA VAL A 327 1.18 -3.90 18.75
C VAL A 327 1.74 -3.82 17.34
N GLU A 328 3.04 -3.99 17.21
CA GLU A 328 3.76 -3.82 15.94
C GLU A 328 4.22 -5.17 15.41
N TYR A 329 3.67 -5.58 14.28
CA TYR A 329 4.00 -6.80 13.56
C TYR A 329 5.13 -6.48 12.59
N SER A 330 6.20 -7.26 12.65
CA SER A 330 7.31 -7.21 11.70
C SER A 330 7.48 -8.58 11.08
N LEU A 331 7.20 -8.70 9.78
CA LEU A 331 7.55 -9.89 9.03
C LEU A 331 9.07 -10.07 9.04
N TYR A 332 9.54 -11.31 9.11
CA TYR A 332 10.93 -11.64 8.84
C TYR A 332 11.05 -13.07 8.32
N PHE A 333 12.23 -13.37 7.77
CA PHE A 333 12.61 -14.70 7.34
C PHE A 333 13.65 -15.26 8.29
N GLU A 334 13.47 -16.51 8.71
CA GLU A 334 14.43 -17.18 9.58
C GLU A 334 15.78 -17.29 8.89
N ALA A 335 16.86 -16.92 9.59
CA ALA A 335 18.21 -17.08 9.08
C ALA A 335 18.65 -18.55 9.20
N GLU A 336 19.31 -19.06 8.15
CA GLU A 336 19.67 -20.48 8.06
C GLU A 336 21.13 -20.73 8.40
N LYS A 337 21.42 -21.88 9.04
CA LYS A 337 22.78 -22.34 9.33
C LYS A 337 23.16 -23.48 8.38
N ALA A 338 24.38 -23.46 7.84
CA ALA A 338 24.82 -24.44 6.84
C ALA A 338 24.85 -25.87 7.38
N ASP A 339 25.05 -26.05 8.69
CA ASP A 339 25.05 -27.34 9.37
C ASP A 339 23.67 -27.84 9.80
N SER A 340 22.63 -27.02 9.65
CA SER A 340 21.23 -27.34 9.94
C SER A 340 20.31 -26.59 8.96
N PRO A 341 20.37 -26.90 7.66
CA PRO A 341 19.53 -26.23 6.67
C PRO A 341 18.06 -26.50 6.96
N ASN A 342 17.23 -25.49 6.78
CA ASN A 342 15.79 -25.67 6.86
C ASN A 342 15.30 -26.35 5.58
N GLU A 343 14.34 -27.29 5.68
CA GLU A 343 13.71 -27.90 4.50
C GLU A 343 12.90 -26.87 3.68
N GLU A 344 12.39 -25.82 4.35
CA GLU A 344 11.72 -24.67 3.72
C GLU A 344 12.10 -23.38 4.46
N THR A 345 12.27 -22.27 3.74
CA THR A 345 12.42 -20.96 4.40
C THR A 345 11.14 -20.60 5.15
N LYS A 346 11.28 -20.45 6.46
CA LYS A 346 10.17 -20.13 7.35
C LYS A 346 10.06 -18.62 7.51
N ALA A 347 8.88 -18.10 7.17
CA ALA A 347 8.49 -16.74 7.50
C ALA A 347 7.77 -16.72 8.85
N ALA A 348 8.03 -15.69 9.64
CA ALA A 348 7.41 -15.48 10.93
C ALA A 348 7.21 -13.98 11.21
N PHE A 349 6.37 -13.66 12.19
CA PHE A 349 6.23 -12.31 12.71
C PHE A 349 6.94 -12.19 14.06
N ASP A 350 7.78 -11.17 14.19
CA ASP A 350 8.12 -10.63 15.51
C ASP A 350 7.06 -9.57 15.84
N VAL A 351 6.32 -9.76 16.93
CA VAL A 351 5.30 -8.83 17.43
C VAL A 351 5.84 -8.11 18.65
N PHE A 352 6.07 -6.80 18.49
CA PHE A 352 6.49 -5.92 19.57
C PHE A 352 5.27 -5.27 20.22
N VAL A 353 5.05 -5.58 21.49
CA VAL A 353 3.96 -5.02 22.29
C VAL A 353 4.53 -3.97 23.22
N ILE A 354 4.20 -2.71 22.97
CA ILE A 354 4.66 -1.56 23.75
C ILE A 354 3.51 -1.03 24.58
N GLN A 355 3.65 -1.06 25.90
CA GLN A 355 2.67 -0.51 26.83
C GLN A 355 3.18 0.82 27.35
N LYS A 356 2.44 1.90 27.07
CA LYS A 356 2.78 3.25 27.50
C LYS A 356 1.78 3.72 28.55
N THR A 357 2.26 3.97 29.77
CA THR A 357 1.52 4.65 30.83
C THR A 357 2.06 6.06 31.02
N GLU A 358 1.43 6.85 31.90
CA GLU A 358 1.92 8.19 32.28
C GLU A 358 3.36 8.16 32.81
N THR A 359 3.76 7.08 33.50
CA THR A 359 5.05 7.01 34.21
C THR A 359 6.05 6.05 33.59
N ASP A 360 5.62 5.13 32.72
CA ASP A 360 6.45 4.03 32.23
C ASP A 360 6.19 3.71 30.75
N CYS A 361 7.17 3.09 30.09
CA CYS A 361 7.09 2.59 28.73
C CYS A 361 7.86 1.27 28.61
N SER A 362 7.15 0.15 28.55
CA SER A 362 7.73 -1.19 28.46
C SER A 362 7.50 -1.81 27.09
N ILE A 363 8.41 -2.67 26.65
CA ILE A 363 8.30 -3.47 25.43
C ILE A 363 8.33 -4.96 25.77
N ARG A 364 7.60 -5.75 25.00
CA ARG A 364 7.74 -7.21 24.99
C ARG A 364 7.64 -7.71 23.56
N ARG A 365 8.58 -8.56 23.16
CA ARG A 365 8.53 -9.28 21.89
C ARG A 365 7.83 -10.64 22.04
N VAL A 366 7.00 -10.99 21.06
CA VAL A 366 6.34 -12.29 20.90
C VAL A 366 6.60 -12.77 19.48
N VAL A 367 6.92 -14.06 19.29
CA VAL A 367 7.13 -14.64 17.97
C VAL A 367 5.88 -15.40 17.55
N ILE A 368 5.36 -15.11 16.35
CA ILE A 368 4.28 -15.86 15.72
C ILE A 368 4.87 -16.59 14.50
N PRO A 369 4.92 -17.93 14.50
CA PRO A 369 5.43 -18.70 13.37
C PRO A 369 4.44 -18.71 12.19
N ASN A 370 4.86 -19.27 11.06
CA ASN A 370 4.01 -19.54 9.89
C ASN A 370 3.33 -18.29 9.31
N ALA A 371 4.08 -17.19 9.16
CA ALA A 371 3.55 -15.93 8.63
C ALA A 371 2.94 -16.10 7.24
N SER A 372 3.49 -16.96 6.38
CA SER A 372 2.97 -17.21 5.03
C SER A 372 1.52 -17.73 5.04
N ASP A 373 1.22 -18.72 5.89
CA ASP A 373 -0.14 -19.27 6.04
C ASP A 373 -1.10 -18.23 6.65
N ILE A 374 -0.63 -17.41 7.59
CA ILE A 374 -1.43 -16.31 8.17
C ILE A 374 -1.79 -15.27 7.09
N VAL A 375 -0.84 -14.92 6.22
CA VAL A 375 -1.05 -14.00 5.09
C VAL A 375 -2.11 -14.54 4.15
N GLU A 376 -1.99 -15.81 3.74
CA GLU A 376 -2.97 -16.47 2.86
C GLU A 376 -4.37 -16.49 3.50
N ARG A 377 -4.49 -16.96 4.75
CA ARG A 377 -5.76 -16.98 5.48
C ARG A 377 -6.38 -15.59 5.63
N THR A 378 -5.54 -14.56 5.82
CA THR A 378 -5.99 -13.16 5.88
C THR A 378 -6.57 -12.70 4.55
N GLY A 379 -5.91 -13.00 3.43
CA GLY A 379 -6.42 -12.73 2.09
C GLY A 379 -7.78 -13.38 1.84
N LYS A 380 -7.89 -14.68 2.13
CA LYS A 380 -9.15 -15.44 2.00
C LYS A 380 -10.26 -14.89 2.88
N PHE A 381 -9.96 -14.51 4.13
CA PHE A 381 -10.95 -13.93 5.04
C PHE A 381 -11.50 -12.59 4.52
N ASN A 382 -10.62 -11.72 4.03
CA ASN A 382 -11.02 -10.43 3.45
C ASN A 382 -11.86 -10.63 2.18
N MET A 383 -11.47 -11.57 1.31
CA MET A 383 -12.24 -11.92 0.11
C MET A 383 -13.66 -12.38 0.46
N ILE A 384 -13.82 -13.25 1.45
CA ILE A 384 -15.15 -13.73 1.85
C ILE A 384 -16.01 -12.60 2.41
N LEU A 385 -15.45 -11.69 3.22
CA LEU A 385 -16.17 -10.51 3.70
C LEU A 385 -16.65 -9.61 2.54
N GLN A 386 -15.81 -9.44 1.51
CA GLN A 386 -16.16 -8.69 0.31
C GLN A 386 -17.29 -9.38 -0.48
N LYS A 387 -17.20 -10.69 -0.70
CA LYS A 387 -18.27 -11.47 -1.33
C LYS A 387 -19.58 -11.37 -0.56
N GLU A 388 -19.54 -11.47 0.76
CA GLU A 388 -20.74 -11.38 1.60
C GLU A 388 -21.38 -9.99 1.51
N ALA A 389 -20.57 -8.93 1.52
CA ALA A 389 -21.03 -7.56 1.33
C ALA A 389 -21.68 -7.32 -0.04
N GLN A 390 -21.25 -8.07 -1.07
CA GLN A 390 -21.82 -8.03 -2.42
C GLN A 390 -22.99 -9.00 -2.63
N HIS A 391 -23.39 -9.73 -1.59
CA HIS A 391 -24.40 -10.81 -1.65
C HIS A 391 -24.03 -11.95 -2.60
N GLU A 392 -22.74 -12.25 -2.72
CA GLU A 392 -22.18 -13.31 -3.58
C GLU A 392 -21.61 -14.50 -2.80
N ALA A 393 -21.51 -14.39 -1.46
CA ALA A 393 -21.05 -15.49 -0.61
C ALA A 393 -22.14 -16.56 -0.45
N ASP A 394 -21.73 -17.84 -0.55
CA ASP A 394 -22.58 -18.99 -0.28
C ASP A 394 -22.46 -19.49 1.18
N SER A 395 -23.12 -20.60 1.51
CA SER A 395 -23.07 -21.14 2.87
C SER A 395 -21.68 -21.64 3.29
N ASP A 396 -20.90 -22.14 2.34
CA ASP A 396 -19.57 -22.71 2.61
C ASP A 396 -18.57 -21.58 2.87
N ASP A 397 -18.66 -20.49 2.10
CA ASP A 397 -17.95 -19.23 2.36
C ASP A 397 -18.23 -18.73 3.79
N LEU A 398 -19.50 -18.72 4.22
CA LEU A 398 -19.88 -18.21 5.56
C LEU A 398 -19.36 -19.09 6.71
N ASP A 399 -19.37 -20.41 6.54
CA ASP A 399 -18.80 -21.34 7.53
C ASP A 399 -17.27 -21.20 7.59
N GLU A 400 -16.62 -21.05 6.44
CA GLU A 400 -15.17 -20.82 6.36
C GLU A 400 -14.76 -19.49 6.98
N LYS A 401 -15.54 -18.42 6.77
CA LYS A 401 -15.32 -17.11 7.40
C LYS A 401 -15.20 -17.23 8.93
N GLU A 402 -16.08 -18.00 9.56
CA GLU A 402 -16.06 -18.17 11.02
C GLU A 402 -14.88 -19.02 11.51
N ARG A 403 -14.45 -20.02 10.73
CA ARG A 403 -13.21 -20.78 11.02
C ARG A 403 -11.99 -19.89 10.92
N LEU A 404 -11.88 -19.12 9.84
CA LEU A 404 -10.79 -18.16 9.61
C LEU A 404 -10.77 -17.09 10.69
N ARG A 405 -11.92 -16.55 11.11
CA ARG A 405 -12.02 -15.57 12.21
C ARG A 405 -11.37 -16.07 13.49
N ALA A 406 -11.73 -17.28 13.93
CA ALA A 406 -11.21 -17.85 15.18
C ALA A 406 -9.72 -18.18 15.06
N SER A 407 -9.31 -18.71 13.90
CA SER A 407 -7.93 -19.07 13.60
C SER A 407 -7.01 -17.85 13.54
N LEU A 408 -7.38 -16.80 12.80
CA LEU A 408 -6.65 -15.54 12.74
C LEU A 408 -6.61 -14.82 14.09
N TYR A 409 -7.67 -14.89 14.90
CA TYR A 409 -7.64 -14.37 16.27
C TYR A 409 -6.59 -15.09 17.13
N HIS A 410 -6.54 -16.42 17.07
CA HIS A 410 -5.60 -17.24 17.84
C HIS A 410 -4.14 -16.87 17.51
N ASP A 411 -3.86 -16.64 16.24
CA ASP A 411 -2.48 -16.35 15.80
C ASP A 411 -2.12 -14.89 16.00
N LEU A 412 -2.97 -13.95 15.60
CA LEU A 412 -2.59 -12.53 15.52
C LEU A 412 -2.89 -11.74 16.80
N ILE A 413 -3.94 -12.07 17.54
CA ILE A 413 -4.45 -11.23 18.64
C ILE A 413 -4.23 -11.85 20.00
N GLU A 414 -4.57 -13.14 20.16
CA GLU A 414 -4.46 -13.84 21.44
C GLU A 414 -3.06 -13.74 22.08
N PRO A 415 -1.93 -13.82 21.33
CA PRO A 415 -0.60 -13.72 21.93
C PRO A 415 -0.30 -12.37 22.57
N ALA A 416 -0.97 -11.31 22.11
CA ALA A 416 -0.82 -9.95 22.61
C ALA A 416 -1.96 -9.50 23.55
N GLU A 417 -3.08 -10.23 23.62
CA GLU A 417 -4.31 -9.77 24.28
C GLU A 417 -4.15 -9.47 25.77
N GLY A 418 -3.36 -10.28 26.48
CA GLY A 418 -3.08 -10.05 27.90
C GLY A 418 -2.43 -8.69 28.17
N PHE A 419 -1.68 -8.13 27.22
CA PHE A 419 -1.01 -6.84 27.34
C PHE A 419 -1.91 -5.66 26.93
N MET A 420 -3.00 -5.91 26.20
CA MET A 420 -3.98 -4.89 25.83
C MET A 420 -4.94 -4.55 26.98
N ALA A 421 -5.10 -5.46 27.93
CA ALA A 421 -6.04 -5.31 29.04
C ALA A 421 -5.78 -4.03 29.86
N GLY A 422 -6.86 -3.27 30.11
CA GLY A 422 -6.79 -2.02 30.89
C GLY A 422 -6.49 -0.77 30.07
N PHE A 423 -6.12 -0.90 28.79
CA PHE A 423 -5.88 0.23 27.90
C PHE A 423 -7.07 0.49 26.99
N GLU A 424 -7.46 1.76 26.83
CA GLU A 424 -8.60 2.09 25.98
C GLU A 424 -8.26 1.98 24.49
N THR A 425 -7.04 2.39 24.10
CA THR A 425 -6.63 2.47 22.70
C THR A 425 -5.48 1.52 22.43
N VAL A 426 -5.60 0.75 21.35
CA VAL A 426 -4.56 -0.14 20.83
C VAL A 426 -4.24 0.29 19.41
N TRP A 427 -2.98 0.68 19.20
CA TRP A 427 -2.42 1.02 17.90
C TRP A 427 -1.84 -0.25 17.28
N LEU A 428 -2.44 -0.72 16.19
CA LEU A 428 -1.99 -1.91 15.48
C LEU A 428 -1.12 -1.44 14.31
N ALA A 429 0.13 -1.89 14.25
CA ALA A 429 1.01 -1.72 13.10
C ALA A 429 1.17 -3.07 12.39
N PRO A 430 0.14 -3.57 11.66
CA PRO A 430 0.22 -4.80 10.90
C PRO A 430 1.26 -4.69 9.79
N ASP A 431 1.64 -5.84 9.22
CA ASP A 431 2.49 -5.94 8.03
C ASP A 431 1.70 -6.59 6.90
N THR A 432 2.18 -6.44 5.66
CA THR A 432 1.60 -7.07 4.45
C THR A 432 0.06 -6.94 4.34
N VAL A 433 -0.66 -7.97 3.91
CA VAL A 433 -2.12 -8.01 3.74
C VAL A 433 -2.90 -7.73 5.03
N ALA A 434 -2.29 -7.89 6.20
CA ALA A 434 -2.97 -7.70 7.48
C ALA A 434 -3.33 -6.23 7.73
N VAL A 435 -2.76 -5.29 6.98
CA VAL A 435 -3.20 -3.88 6.99
C VAL A 435 -4.67 -3.71 6.59
N ASN A 436 -5.20 -4.62 5.78
CA ASN A 436 -6.61 -4.63 5.36
C ASN A 436 -7.50 -5.52 6.24
N LEU A 437 -6.95 -6.13 7.30
CA LEU A 437 -7.72 -7.00 8.17
C LEU A 437 -8.57 -6.17 9.13
N PRO A 438 -9.91 -6.36 9.18
CA PRO A 438 -10.75 -5.74 10.20
C PRO A 438 -10.51 -6.41 11.56
N PHE A 439 -9.44 -6.00 12.25
CA PHE A 439 -9.05 -6.56 13.56
C PHE A 439 -10.16 -6.50 14.61
N ASP A 440 -11.07 -5.52 14.48
CA ASP A 440 -12.19 -5.33 15.41
C ASP A 440 -13.35 -6.31 15.21
N VAL A 441 -13.21 -7.29 14.29
CA VAL A 441 -14.12 -8.45 14.20
C VAL A 441 -13.47 -9.78 14.51
N LEU A 442 -12.16 -9.82 14.78
CA LEU A 442 -11.48 -11.02 15.22
C LEU A 442 -11.85 -11.33 16.67
N GLY A 443 -12.05 -12.61 16.97
CA GLY A 443 -12.41 -13.04 18.32
C GLY A 443 -12.61 -14.55 18.39
N ARG A 444 -12.63 -15.08 19.62
CA ARG A 444 -12.97 -16.49 19.88
C ARG A 444 -14.37 -16.86 19.38
N SER A 445 -15.26 -15.86 19.33
CA SER A 445 -16.60 -15.96 18.77
C SER A 445 -17.13 -14.56 18.45
N LYS A 446 -18.27 -14.47 17.74
CA LYS A 446 -18.97 -13.18 17.50
C LYS A 446 -19.39 -12.41 18.77
N ARG A 447 -19.33 -13.04 19.95
CA ARG A 447 -19.72 -12.44 21.23
C ARG A 447 -18.53 -12.02 22.09
N ASP A 448 -17.33 -12.51 21.78
CA ASP A 448 -16.10 -12.20 22.51
C ASP A 448 -15.06 -11.68 21.52
N ILE A 449 -15.17 -10.39 21.25
CA ILE A 449 -14.39 -9.65 20.26
C ILE A 449 -13.64 -8.54 21.02
N PRO A 450 -12.29 -8.52 21.03
CA PRO A 450 -11.52 -7.48 21.70
C PRO A 450 -11.83 -6.05 21.20
N GLY A 451 -12.24 -5.90 19.93
CA GLY A 451 -12.73 -4.63 19.38
C GLY A 451 -13.94 -4.03 20.12
N ASP A 452 -14.71 -4.84 20.86
CA ASP A 452 -15.77 -4.31 21.74
C ASP A 452 -15.21 -3.63 23.01
N ARG A 453 -13.93 -3.88 23.37
CA ARG A 453 -13.28 -3.35 24.58
C ARG A 453 -12.30 -2.21 24.28
N HIS A 454 -11.65 -2.25 23.13
CA HIS A 454 -10.57 -1.34 22.75
C HIS A 454 -10.93 -0.49 21.52
N ASN A 455 -10.35 0.70 21.43
CA ASN A 455 -10.31 1.48 20.19
C ASN A 455 -9.12 0.94 19.38
N PHE A 456 -9.39 0.08 18.40
CA PHE A 456 -8.37 -0.36 17.45
C PHE A 456 -8.13 0.72 16.40
N VAL A 457 -6.87 1.10 16.24
CA VAL A 457 -6.45 2.10 15.27
C VAL A 457 -5.26 1.55 14.50
N ILE A 458 -5.35 1.53 13.18
CA ILE A 458 -4.27 1.08 12.33
C ILE A 458 -3.25 2.21 12.15
N ILE A 459 -1.98 1.91 12.35
CA ILE A 459 -0.83 2.75 12.02
C ILE A 459 0.07 1.96 11.07
N GLU A 460 0.87 2.63 10.26
CA GLU A 460 1.85 1.93 9.41
C GLU A 460 3.03 1.43 10.27
N CYS A 461 3.52 2.33 11.13
CA CYS A 461 4.60 2.07 12.08
C CYS A 461 4.51 3.08 13.23
N SER A 462 4.94 2.71 14.44
CA SER A 462 4.92 3.64 15.58
C SER A 462 5.78 4.89 15.39
N ARG A 463 6.77 4.87 14.50
CA ARG A 463 7.54 6.08 14.13
C ARG A 463 6.63 7.21 13.66
N ASP A 464 5.43 6.90 13.17
CA ASP A 464 4.53 7.90 12.60
C ASP A 464 4.11 8.95 13.62
N PHE A 465 4.17 8.64 14.92
CA PHE A 465 3.97 9.63 15.98
C PHE A 465 5.02 10.77 15.98
N LEU A 466 6.14 10.62 15.26
CA LEU A 466 7.14 11.67 15.06
C LEU A 466 6.74 12.70 14.01
N PHE A 467 5.84 12.36 13.07
CA PHE A 467 5.49 13.20 11.91
C PHE A 467 4.28 14.11 12.16
N GLY A 468 3.58 13.94 13.28
CA GLY A 468 2.51 14.83 13.73
C GLY A 468 3.02 16.14 14.32
N SER A 469 2.26 17.23 14.15
CA SER A 469 2.51 18.46 14.90
C SER A 469 2.10 18.27 16.38
N ASP A 470 2.90 18.80 17.31
CA ASP A 470 2.65 18.76 18.76
C ASP A 470 1.40 19.56 19.22
N GLY A 471 0.59 20.04 18.26
CA GLY A 471 -0.62 20.83 18.49
C GLY A 471 -1.87 20.21 17.88
N THR A 472 -3.04 20.71 18.29
CA THR A 472 -4.30 20.45 17.57
C THR A 472 -4.16 20.95 16.14
N ALA A 473 -4.62 20.18 15.14
CA ALA A 473 -4.67 20.64 13.77
C ALA A 473 -5.33 22.03 13.73
N ASN A 474 -4.62 23.04 13.21
CA ASN A 474 -5.04 24.45 13.26
C ASN A 474 -6.17 24.76 12.28
N GLY A 475 -6.64 23.75 11.55
CA GLY A 475 -7.75 23.90 10.63
C GLY A 475 -9.06 24.25 11.34
N SER A 476 -10.01 24.76 10.57
CA SER A 476 -11.37 25.09 11.05
C SER A 476 -12.44 24.55 10.12
N GLY A 477 -13.65 24.34 10.66
CA GLY A 477 -14.80 23.86 9.89
C GLY A 477 -14.66 22.44 9.32
N SER A 478 -15.60 22.11 8.45
CA SER A 478 -15.66 20.86 7.70
C SER A 478 -15.85 21.13 6.20
N LEU A 479 -15.28 20.28 5.35
CA LEU A 479 -15.66 20.13 3.95
C LEU A 479 -16.49 18.86 3.84
N ILE A 480 -17.66 18.94 3.22
CA ILE A 480 -18.61 17.82 3.15
C ILE A 480 -19.06 17.71 1.70
N ILE A 481 -18.79 16.57 1.07
CA ILE A 481 -19.16 16.29 -0.32
C ILE A 481 -19.90 14.95 -0.35
N GLY A 482 -21.06 14.90 -1.02
CA GLY A 482 -21.87 13.68 -1.14
C GLY A 482 -22.59 13.62 -2.49
N ASN A 483 -23.01 12.42 -2.89
CA ASN A 483 -23.79 12.10 -4.09
C ASN A 483 -23.45 12.99 -5.33
N PRO A 484 -22.22 12.93 -5.87
CA PRO A 484 -21.88 13.73 -7.04
C PRO A 484 -22.69 13.33 -8.27
N LYS A 485 -23.05 14.32 -9.09
CA LYS A 485 -23.71 14.08 -10.36
C LYS A 485 -22.67 13.74 -11.44
N TYR A 486 -22.37 12.45 -11.58
CA TYR A 486 -21.34 11.97 -12.50
C TYR A 486 -21.63 12.29 -13.98
N LEU A 487 -22.91 12.30 -14.37
CA LEU A 487 -23.38 12.69 -15.70
C LEU A 487 -24.15 14.01 -15.66
N LEU A 488 -23.55 15.06 -16.21
CA LEU A 488 -24.09 16.41 -16.31
C LEU A 488 -24.66 16.66 -17.72
N ASN A 489 -25.75 17.44 -17.79
CA ASN A 489 -26.34 17.86 -19.05
C ASN A 489 -25.47 18.93 -19.72
N GLU A 490 -25.39 18.95 -21.06
CA GLU A 490 -24.55 19.89 -21.84
C GLU A 490 -24.75 21.38 -21.49
N LYS A 491 -25.97 21.78 -21.12
CA LYS A 491 -26.27 23.16 -20.65
C LYS A 491 -25.55 23.55 -19.35
N THR A 492 -25.20 22.56 -18.52
CA THR A 492 -24.47 22.72 -17.26
C THR A 492 -22.95 22.78 -17.48
N ILE A 493 -22.49 22.39 -18.68
CA ILE A 493 -21.09 22.20 -19.05
C ILE A 493 -20.53 23.43 -19.80
N SER A 494 -21.36 24.31 -20.40
CA SER A 494 -20.91 25.43 -21.25
C SER A 494 -21.45 26.82 -20.86
N PRO A 495 -20.61 27.88 -20.79
CA PRO A 495 -21.03 29.24 -21.07
C PRO A 495 -21.04 29.46 -22.60
N LYS A 496 -22.23 29.36 -23.21
CA LYS A 496 -22.57 29.58 -24.63
C LYS A 496 -22.04 28.56 -25.66
N ALA A 497 -22.92 27.64 -26.07
CA ALA A 497 -23.07 27.21 -27.47
C ALA A 497 -24.54 26.81 -27.72
N LYS A 498 -24.96 26.91 -28.98
CA LYS A 498 -26.35 27.11 -29.43
C LYS A 498 -27.28 25.89 -29.26
N GLN A 499 -28.57 26.23 -29.19
CA GLN A 499 -29.73 25.34 -29.27
C GLN A 499 -29.61 24.31 -30.39
N ASP A 500 -29.87 23.05 -30.06
CA ASP A 500 -30.83 22.25 -30.82
C ASP A 500 -31.59 21.29 -29.90
N SER A 501 -32.80 20.94 -30.34
CA SER A 501 -33.93 20.41 -29.58
C SER A 501 -33.93 18.90 -29.33
N ASP A 502 -34.45 18.53 -28.15
CA ASP A 502 -35.26 17.34 -27.80
C ASP A 502 -34.79 15.92 -28.17
N LYS A 503 -34.51 15.11 -27.12
CA LYS A 503 -35.45 14.14 -26.55
C LYS A 503 -34.81 13.41 -25.36
N ASP A 504 -35.31 13.65 -24.16
CA ASP A 504 -34.96 12.88 -22.95
C ASP A 504 -35.33 11.41 -23.14
N LYS A 505 -34.31 10.56 -23.35
CA LYS A 505 -34.42 9.13 -23.04
C LYS A 505 -33.95 8.94 -21.61
N LYS A 506 -34.88 8.72 -20.70
CA LYS A 506 -34.59 8.11 -19.41
C LYS A 506 -33.96 6.74 -19.68
N HIS A 507 -32.65 6.63 -19.51
CA HIS A 507 -32.02 5.34 -19.30
C HIS A 507 -32.34 4.93 -17.85
N GLU A 508 -33.35 4.08 -17.71
CA GLU A 508 -33.54 3.27 -16.51
C GLU A 508 -32.47 2.17 -16.55
N SER A 509 -31.31 2.41 -15.92
CA SER A 509 -30.43 1.33 -15.49
C SER A 509 -30.87 0.90 -14.09
N GLY A 510 -31.64 -0.18 -14.03
CA GLY A 510 -31.86 -0.92 -12.79
C GLY A 510 -30.55 -1.59 -12.40
N GLY A 511 -29.79 -0.94 -11.52
CA GLY A 511 -28.58 -1.50 -10.94
C GLY A 511 -28.82 -1.78 -9.46
N ASN A 512 -28.67 -3.04 -9.05
CA ASN A 512 -28.39 -3.34 -7.65
C ASN A 512 -27.10 -2.61 -7.24
N GLU A 513 -26.98 -2.26 -5.95
CA GLU A 513 -25.77 -1.72 -5.31
C GLU A 513 -24.59 -2.71 -5.45
N ARG A 514 -24.00 -2.79 -6.64
CA ARG A 514 -22.83 -3.60 -6.94
C ARG A 514 -21.61 -2.72 -7.14
N MET A 515 -20.45 -3.32 -6.91
CA MET A 515 -19.12 -2.72 -7.07
C MET A 515 -18.97 -2.03 -8.44
N VAL A 516 -18.41 -0.82 -8.47
CA VAL A 516 -17.94 -0.21 -9.72
C VAL A 516 -16.62 -0.88 -10.07
N SER A 517 -16.66 -1.84 -10.98
CA SER A 517 -15.45 -2.50 -11.51
C SER A 517 -14.74 -1.62 -12.55
N TYR A 518 -13.50 -1.98 -12.91
CA TYR A 518 -12.82 -1.35 -14.04
C TYR A 518 -13.62 -1.53 -15.35
N ALA A 519 -14.30 -2.67 -15.49
CA ALA A 519 -15.22 -2.92 -16.58
C ALA A 519 -16.44 -1.99 -16.52
N ASP A 520 -16.96 -1.59 -15.36
CA ASP A 520 -18.08 -0.64 -15.23
C ASP A 520 -17.66 0.80 -15.53
N LEU A 521 -16.44 1.19 -15.13
CA LEU A 521 -15.82 2.45 -15.57
C LEU A 521 -15.69 2.49 -17.11
N ARG A 522 -15.31 1.35 -17.70
CA ARG A 522 -15.19 1.18 -19.16
C ARG A 522 -16.55 1.08 -19.88
N ASN A 523 -17.54 0.47 -19.23
CA ASN A 523 -18.91 0.28 -19.73
C ASN A 523 -19.85 1.47 -19.43
N GLN A 524 -19.35 2.49 -18.73
CA GLN A 524 -19.98 3.82 -18.60
C GLN A 524 -21.28 3.87 -17.77
N ASP A 525 -21.50 2.89 -16.89
CA ASP A 525 -22.71 2.74 -16.06
C ASP A 525 -22.44 3.08 -14.58
N ILE A 526 -22.09 4.35 -14.29
CA ILE A 526 -21.94 4.83 -12.92
C ILE A 526 -23.31 5.23 -12.36
N CYS A 527 -23.85 4.42 -11.45
CA CYS A 527 -25.13 4.69 -10.78
C CYS A 527 -25.00 5.82 -9.72
N PRO A 528 -26.05 6.65 -9.52
CA PRO A 528 -26.12 7.55 -8.38
C PRO A 528 -26.12 6.81 -7.04
N LEU A 529 -25.65 7.47 -5.98
CA LEU A 529 -25.68 6.96 -4.60
C LEU A 529 -26.63 7.84 -3.78
N PRO A 530 -27.96 7.64 -3.89
CA PRO A 530 -28.93 8.57 -3.33
C PRO A 530 -28.85 8.69 -1.80
N PHE A 531 -28.45 7.63 -1.09
CA PHE A 531 -28.29 7.70 0.36
C PHE A 531 -27.01 8.44 0.80
N SER A 532 -26.01 8.56 -0.07
CA SER A 532 -24.85 9.41 0.18
C SER A 532 -25.23 10.91 0.25
N GLU A 533 -26.30 11.33 -0.44
CA GLU A 533 -26.83 12.69 -0.26
C GLU A 533 -27.44 12.88 1.14
N ILE A 534 -28.16 11.87 1.63
CA ILE A 534 -28.72 11.89 2.98
C ILE A 534 -27.60 11.89 4.00
N GLU A 535 -26.57 11.07 3.81
CA GLU A 535 -25.36 11.04 4.63
C GLU A 535 -24.73 12.43 4.74
N ALA A 536 -24.39 13.05 3.60
CA ALA A 536 -23.77 14.37 3.58
C ALA A 536 -24.63 15.44 4.26
N ASN A 537 -25.95 15.42 4.03
CA ASN A 537 -26.88 16.32 4.71
C ASN A 537 -26.89 16.10 6.23
N MET A 538 -26.91 14.85 6.71
CA MET A 538 -26.87 14.55 8.13
C MET A 538 -25.54 14.98 8.78
N VAL A 539 -24.41 14.75 8.12
CA VAL A 539 -23.10 15.21 8.56
C VAL A 539 -23.04 16.74 8.61
N SER A 540 -23.66 17.42 7.65
CA SER A 540 -23.76 18.88 7.59
C SER A 540 -24.44 19.46 8.83
N LEU A 541 -25.52 18.83 9.30
CA LEU A 541 -26.27 19.24 10.49
C LEU A 541 -25.42 19.15 11.77
N TYR A 542 -24.65 18.08 11.93
CA TYR A 542 -23.76 17.91 13.09
C TYR A 542 -22.53 18.82 13.05
N CYS A 543 -22.07 19.18 11.85
CA CYS A 543 -20.93 20.09 11.69
C CYS A 543 -21.32 21.57 11.74
N GLY A 544 -22.58 21.92 11.44
CA GLY A 544 -23.02 23.31 11.30
C GLY A 544 -22.46 23.98 10.03
N GLU A 545 -22.18 23.20 8.99
CA GLU A 545 -21.55 23.64 7.73
C GLU A 545 -22.41 23.16 6.55
N SER A 546 -22.36 23.83 5.40
CA SER A 546 -23.04 23.36 4.18
C SER A 546 -22.30 22.20 3.52
N CYS A 547 -23.02 21.30 2.85
CA CYS A 547 -22.45 20.25 2.01
C CYS A 547 -22.58 20.56 0.51
N PHE A 548 -21.71 19.97 -0.30
CA PHE A 548 -21.75 20.02 -1.76
C PHE A 548 -22.29 18.70 -2.30
N VAL A 549 -23.38 18.76 -3.06
CA VAL A 549 -24.07 17.58 -3.61
C VAL A 549 -24.42 17.77 -5.09
N GLY A 550 -24.70 16.68 -5.80
CA GLY A 550 -25.12 16.70 -7.19
C GLY A 550 -24.09 17.39 -8.09
N ALA A 551 -24.51 18.38 -8.87
CA ALA A 551 -23.62 19.10 -9.78
C ALA A 551 -22.60 20.00 -9.07
N GLU A 552 -22.80 20.35 -7.78
CA GLU A 552 -21.85 21.19 -7.04
C GLU A 552 -20.78 20.37 -6.31
N ALA A 553 -20.90 19.03 -6.29
CA ALA A 553 -19.89 18.13 -5.76
C ALA A 553 -18.67 17.99 -6.71
N SER A 554 -18.00 19.10 -6.97
CA SER A 554 -16.83 19.19 -7.85
C SER A 554 -15.53 18.81 -7.12
N LYS A 555 -14.62 18.14 -7.84
CA LYS A 555 -13.28 17.80 -7.32
C LYS A 555 -12.48 19.01 -6.84
N ASN A 556 -12.75 20.18 -7.43
CA ASN A 556 -12.06 21.43 -7.09
C ASN A 556 -12.26 21.85 -5.63
N HIS A 557 -13.36 21.44 -4.97
CA HIS A 557 -13.55 21.71 -3.54
C HIS A 557 -12.55 20.93 -2.68
N LEU A 558 -12.23 19.70 -3.06
CA LEU A 558 -11.24 18.88 -2.37
C LEU A 558 -9.83 19.40 -2.64
N LEU A 559 -9.46 19.59 -3.91
CA LEU A 559 -8.11 20.02 -4.30
C LEU A 559 -7.77 21.44 -3.77
N ASN A 560 -8.78 22.25 -3.45
CA ASN A 560 -8.63 23.58 -2.85
C ASN A 560 -9.21 23.66 -1.42
N CYS A 561 -9.21 22.55 -0.67
CA CYS A 561 -9.83 22.49 0.66
C CYS A 561 -9.17 23.41 1.70
N GLY A 562 -7.94 23.89 1.47
CA GLY A 562 -7.29 24.90 2.29
C GLY A 562 -7.08 24.44 3.73
N THR A 563 -7.49 25.26 4.71
CA THR A 563 -7.27 25.03 6.15
C THR A 563 -8.44 24.28 6.82
N LYS A 564 -9.13 23.38 6.11
CA LYS A 564 -10.25 22.64 6.72
C LYS A 564 -9.74 21.64 7.76
N ARG A 565 -10.45 21.52 8.89
CA ARG A 565 -10.10 20.55 9.94
C ARG A 565 -10.62 19.15 9.64
N ASN A 566 -11.79 19.06 9.02
CA ASN A 566 -12.43 17.78 8.71
C ASN A 566 -12.84 17.77 7.24
N ILE A 567 -12.68 16.62 6.60
CA ILE A 567 -13.13 16.39 5.22
C ILE A 567 -13.99 15.12 5.26
N HIS A 568 -15.19 15.19 4.71
CA HIS A 568 -16.10 14.08 4.56
C HIS A 568 -16.47 13.94 3.08
N ILE A 569 -16.23 12.76 2.53
CA ILE A 569 -16.49 12.46 1.13
C ILE A 569 -17.30 11.17 1.07
N ALA A 570 -18.51 11.26 0.54
CA ALA A 570 -19.40 10.12 0.30
C ALA A 570 -19.63 9.98 -1.21
N THR A 571 -18.94 9.05 -1.86
CA THR A 571 -18.98 8.89 -3.32
C THR A 571 -18.45 7.53 -3.75
N HIS A 572 -18.41 7.26 -5.06
CA HIS A 572 -17.75 6.07 -5.59
C HIS A 572 -16.23 6.21 -5.49
N GLY A 573 -15.59 5.17 -4.95
CA GLY A 573 -14.16 4.98 -4.96
C GLY A 573 -13.82 3.77 -5.83
N PHE A 574 -12.65 3.83 -6.47
CA PHE A 574 -12.09 2.74 -7.24
C PHE A 574 -10.66 2.47 -6.76
N PHE A 575 -10.29 1.20 -6.72
CA PHE A 575 -8.95 0.73 -6.40
C PHE A 575 -8.55 -0.31 -7.45
N ASP A 576 -7.39 -0.13 -8.07
CA ASP A 576 -6.83 -1.07 -9.05
C ASP A 576 -6.25 -2.28 -8.31
N LEU A 577 -7.06 -3.34 -8.21
CA LEU A 577 -6.69 -4.60 -7.55
C LEU A 577 -5.96 -5.57 -8.46
N GLU A 578 -5.95 -5.32 -9.76
CA GLU A 578 -5.31 -6.19 -10.77
C GLU A 578 -3.84 -5.77 -10.99
N GLU A 579 -3.33 -4.82 -10.20
CA GLU A 579 -1.95 -4.29 -10.21
C GLU A 579 -1.47 -3.77 -11.58
N GLU A 580 -2.38 -3.52 -12.53
CA GLU A 580 -2.04 -3.11 -13.90
C GLU A 580 -1.18 -1.83 -13.92
N THR A 581 -1.40 -0.93 -12.96
CA THR A 581 -0.74 0.39 -12.93
C THR A 581 0.56 0.44 -12.12
N ASN A 582 0.83 -0.53 -11.23
CA ASN A 582 2.04 -0.57 -10.39
C ASN A 582 2.33 0.77 -9.66
N SER A 583 1.32 1.37 -9.01
CA SER A 583 1.39 2.70 -8.36
C SER A 583 1.11 2.63 -6.86
N LEU A 584 1.85 3.39 -6.03
CA LEU A 584 1.58 3.54 -4.59
C LEU A 584 0.18 4.12 -4.32
N TYR A 585 -0.38 4.82 -5.31
CA TYR A 585 -1.61 5.58 -5.20
C TYR A 585 -2.64 5.14 -6.26
N SER A 586 -2.71 3.84 -6.51
CA SER A 586 -3.57 3.18 -7.51
C SER A 586 -5.07 3.17 -7.14
N SER A 587 -5.59 4.31 -6.69
CA SER A 587 -6.99 4.49 -6.32
C SER A 587 -7.48 5.89 -6.68
N CYS A 588 -8.77 6.02 -6.93
CA CYS A 588 -9.40 7.30 -7.22
C CYS A 588 -10.80 7.45 -6.61
N LEU A 589 -11.24 8.69 -6.52
CA LEU A 589 -12.60 9.07 -6.16
C LEU A 589 -13.27 9.77 -7.34
N LEU A 590 -14.55 9.49 -7.53
CA LEU A 590 -15.36 10.09 -8.58
C LEU A 590 -16.10 11.33 -8.06
N PHE A 591 -16.17 12.38 -8.88
CA PHE A 591 -16.86 13.64 -8.59
C PHE A 591 -17.79 14.02 -9.75
N ALA A 592 -18.45 15.18 -9.61
CA ALA A 592 -19.34 15.68 -10.64
C ALA A 592 -18.62 15.76 -12.00
N GLY A 593 -19.26 15.24 -13.05
CA GLY A 593 -18.70 15.21 -14.41
C GLY A 593 -17.78 14.03 -14.74
N ALA A 594 -17.45 13.14 -13.80
CA ALA A 594 -16.60 11.97 -14.07
C ALA A 594 -17.14 11.08 -15.20
N GLY A 595 -18.44 10.81 -15.18
CA GLY A 595 -19.11 10.03 -16.22
C GLY A 595 -19.14 10.73 -17.57
N ASN A 596 -19.13 12.08 -17.62
CA ASN A 596 -19.01 12.79 -18.90
C ASN A 596 -17.63 12.55 -19.50
N TRP A 597 -16.57 12.70 -18.69
CA TRP A 597 -15.19 12.49 -19.16
C TRP A 597 -14.95 11.06 -19.60
N LEU A 598 -15.43 10.05 -18.85
CA LEU A 598 -15.32 8.64 -19.26
C LEU A 598 -16.04 8.34 -20.59
N LYS A 599 -17.11 9.10 -20.91
CA LYS A 599 -17.85 8.94 -22.17
C LYS A 599 -17.20 9.60 -23.37
N ASN A 600 -16.53 10.75 -23.19
CA ASN A 600 -16.11 11.60 -24.31
C ASN A 600 -14.62 11.99 -24.31
N GLY A 601 -13.86 11.62 -23.27
CA GLY A 601 -12.43 11.91 -23.10
C GLY A 601 -12.08 13.39 -22.89
N ASN A 602 -13.08 14.27 -22.77
CA ASN A 602 -12.91 15.72 -22.77
C ASN A 602 -13.14 16.30 -21.36
N ALA A 603 -12.07 16.83 -20.77
CA ALA A 603 -12.17 17.57 -19.53
C ALA A 603 -12.92 18.90 -19.74
N THR A 604 -13.67 19.32 -18.73
CA THR A 604 -14.45 20.57 -18.76
C THR A 604 -13.78 21.65 -17.91
N GLU A 605 -13.98 22.92 -18.22
CA GLU A 605 -13.39 24.02 -17.43
C GLU A 605 -13.88 24.02 -15.96
N LYS A 606 -15.17 23.72 -15.73
CA LYS A 606 -15.75 23.74 -14.36
C LYS A 606 -15.43 22.48 -13.55
N TYR A 607 -15.39 21.30 -14.18
CA TYR A 607 -15.33 20.02 -13.47
C TYR A 607 -14.05 19.21 -13.74
N GLY A 608 -13.21 19.65 -14.69
CA GLY A 608 -12.08 18.88 -15.17
C GLY A 608 -12.52 17.53 -15.74
N ASN A 609 -11.77 16.48 -15.42
CA ASN A 609 -12.11 15.08 -15.68
C ASN A 609 -13.05 14.47 -14.61
N GLY A 610 -13.39 15.21 -13.54
CA GLY A 610 -14.23 14.71 -12.45
C GLY A 610 -13.62 13.57 -11.62
N ILE A 611 -12.33 13.27 -11.76
CA ILE A 611 -11.64 12.20 -11.03
C ILE A 611 -10.54 12.81 -10.16
N VAL A 612 -10.37 12.31 -8.94
CA VAL A 612 -9.23 12.61 -8.07
C VAL A 612 -8.50 11.34 -7.72
N THR A 613 -7.24 11.25 -8.08
CA THR A 613 -6.36 10.13 -7.72
C THR A 613 -5.74 10.31 -6.35
N ALA A 614 -5.33 9.21 -5.72
CA ALA A 614 -4.55 9.29 -4.48
C ALA A 614 -3.18 9.96 -4.68
N ASP A 615 -2.62 9.92 -5.90
CA ASP A 615 -1.38 10.61 -6.24
C ASP A 615 -1.56 12.13 -6.22
N GLU A 616 -2.65 12.64 -6.82
CA GLU A 616 -3.03 14.05 -6.71
C GLU A 616 -3.18 14.48 -5.24
N ILE A 617 -3.79 13.63 -4.39
CA ILE A 617 -3.98 13.90 -2.96
C ILE A 617 -2.67 13.89 -2.20
N SER A 618 -1.77 12.94 -2.47
CA SER A 618 -0.47 12.79 -1.79
C SER A 618 0.38 14.05 -1.83
N ARG A 619 0.10 14.91 -2.81
CA ARG A 619 0.82 16.15 -3.09
C ARG A 619 0.12 17.40 -2.56
N MET A 620 -1.01 17.24 -1.87
CA MET A 620 -1.69 18.33 -1.16
C MET A 620 -0.95 18.66 0.15
N ASP A 621 -1.24 19.84 0.71
CA ASP A 621 -0.85 20.18 2.08
C ASP A 621 -2.08 20.06 2.99
N CYS A 622 -2.22 18.89 3.62
CA CYS A 622 -3.32 18.55 4.51
C CYS A 622 -2.89 18.49 5.99
N ARG A 623 -1.75 19.11 6.37
CA ARG A 623 -1.25 19.13 7.76
C ARG A 623 -2.21 19.75 8.77
N ASN A 624 -3.17 20.56 8.29
CA ASN A 624 -4.23 21.17 9.11
C ASN A 624 -5.50 20.32 9.21
N VAL A 625 -5.56 19.18 8.53
CA VAL A 625 -6.70 18.27 8.51
C VAL A 625 -6.53 17.23 9.62
N GLU A 626 -7.42 17.28 10.61
CA GLU A 626 -7.45 16.27 11.67
C GLU A 626 -8.04 14.95 11.18
N LEU A 627 -9.12 15.03 10.40
CA LEU A 627 -9.92 13.86 10.04
C LEU A 627 -10.38 13.93 8.59
N VAL A 628 -10.09 12.88 7.83
CA VAL A 628 -10.75 12.57 6.56
C VAL A 628 -11.66 11.36 6.79
N VAL A 629 -12.90 11.43 6.33
CA VAL A 629 -13.83 10.31 6.28
C VAL A 629 -14.14 10.02 4.82
N LEU A 630 -13.79 8.82 4.37
CA LEU A 630 -14.06 8.29 3.04
C LEU A 630 -15.17 7.25 3.13
N SER A 631 -16.40 7.70 2.92
CA SER A 631 -17.57 6.83 2.72
C SER A 631 -17.64 6.46 1.24
N ALA A 632 -16.63 5.72 0.80
CA ALA A 632 -16.42 5.32 -0.59
C ALA A 632 -15.85 3.90 -0.62
N CYS A 633 -16.33 3.09 -1.56
CA CYS A 633 -15.88 1.70 -1.73
C CYS A 633 -14.35 1.66 -1.91
N PHE A 634 -13.70 0.74 -1.19
CA PHE A 634 -12.25 0.47 -1.26
C PHE A 634 -11.32 1.67 -1.01
N GLY A 635 -11.81 2.80 -0.50
CA GLY A 635 -10.93 3.90 -0.12
C GLY A 635 -9.91 3.51 0.97
N GLY A 636 -10.16 2.42 1.69
CA GLY A 636 -9.33 1.92 2.79
C GLY A 636 -8.42 0.75 2.41
N MET A 637 -8.56 0.22 1.19
CA MET A 637 -7.76 -0.92 0.75
C MET A 637 -6.32 -0.48 0.50
N ASN A 638 -5.38 -1.28 0.96
CA ASN A 638 -3.98 -1.13 0.68
C ASN A 638 -3.52 -2.30 -0.21
N ASP A 639 -2.81 -1.99 -1.28
CA ASP A 639 -1.93 -2.93 -1.95
C ASP A 639 -0.98 -3.59 -0.92
N ALA A 640 -0.97 -4.91 -0.92
CA ALA A 640 -0.21 -5.73 0.02
C ALA A 640 1.23 -6.01 -0.44
N VAL A 641 1.74 -5.26 -1.42
CA VAL A 641 3.14 -5.36 -1.84
C VAL A 641 4.07 -4.91 -0.71
N LEU A 642 5.02 -5.80 -0.40
CA LEU A 642 6.13 -5.56 0.52
C LEU A 642 6.75 -4.18 0.25
N ALA A 643 6.98 -3.38 1.32
CA ALA A 643 7.58 -2.03 1.34
C ALA A 643 6.69 -0.81 1.12
N LYS A 644 5.46 -0.96 0.60
CA LYS A 644 4.62 0.20 0.26
C LYS A 644 4.06 0.93 1.48
N GLY A 645 3.76 0.22 2.57
CA GLY A 645 3.09 0.82 3.74
C GLY A 645 1.63 1.13 3.43
N PHE A 646 1.11 2.26 3.94
CA PHE A 646 -0.20 2.73 3.50
C PHE A 646 -0.15 3.18 2.04
N CYS A 647 -1.14 2.78 1.26
CA CYS A 647 -1.25 3.04 -0.16
C CYS A 647 -2.72 3.33 -0.53
N GLY A 648 -2.99 3.56 -1.82
CA GLY A 648 -4.28 4.07 -2.26
C GLY A 648 -4.64 5.39 -1.56
N MET A 649 -5.93 5.60 -1.28
CA MET A 649 -6.42 6.87 -0.71
C MET A 649 -5.92 7.10 0.71
N VAL A 650 -5.78 6.05 1.53
CA VAL A 650 -5.20 6.18 2.88
C VAL A 650 -3.76 6.64 2.78
N GLY A 651 -2.95 6.01 1.92
CA GLY A 651 -1.57 6.41 1.65
C GLY A 651 -1.48 7.84 1.12
N GLY A 652 -2.34 8.22 0.17
CA GLY A 652 -2.38 9.58 -0.38
C GLY A 652 -2.65 10.63 0.70
N PHE A 653 -3.69 10.45 1.52
CA PHE A 653 -3.96 11.37 2.63
C PHE A 653 -2.88 11.34 3.73
N ALA A 654 -2.27 10.18 3.97
CA ALA A 654 -1.14 10.05 4.88
C ALA A 654 0.04 10.89 4.41
N ALA A 655 0.44 10.75 3.15
CA ALA A 655 1.51 11.52 2.52
C ALA A 655 1.21 13.02 2.47
N ALA A 656 -0.06 13.41 2.37
CA ALA A 656 -0.50 14.80 2.43
C ALA A 656 -0.43 15.43 3.85
N GLY A 657 -0.24 14.63 4.90
CA GLY A 657 -0.13 15.10 6.29
C GLY A 657 -1.41 15.02 7.11
N VAL A 658 -2.43 14.27 6.68
CA VAL A 658 -3.66 14.07 7.45
C VAL A 658 -3.38 13.31 8.75
N LYS A 659 -4.06 13.65 9.84
CA LYS A 659 -3.91 13.00 11.14
C LYS A 659 -4.66 11.66 11.25
N TYR A 660 -5.95 11.63 10.92
CA TYR A 660 -6.77 10.41 10.88
C TYR A 660 -7.49 10.27 9.54
N VAL A 661 -7.53 9.04 9.03
CA VAL A 661 -8.38 8.67 7.89
C VAL A 661 -9.32 7.56 8.37
N ILE A 662 -10.62 7.74 8.20
CA ILE A 662 -11.60 6.67 8.33
C ILE A 662 -12.01 6.27 6.92
N SER A 663 -11.88 5.00 6.58
CA SER A 663 -12.25 4.53 5.24
C SER A 663 -12.80 3.11 5.25
N CYS A 664 -13.60 2.77 4.23
CA CYS A 664 -14.21 1.46 4.08
C CYS A 664 -13.32 0.51 3.26
N LEU A 665 -13.12 -0.71 3.79
CA LEU A 665 -12.33 -1.78 3.17
C LEU A 665 -13.07 -2.51 2.03
N TRP A 666 -14.39 -2.34 1.93
CA TRP A 666 -15.23 -2.96 0.89
C TRP A 666 -16.43 -2.07 0.54
N THR A 667 -17.23 -2.47 -0.44
CA THR A 667 -18.50 -1.82 -0.78
C THR A 667 -19.47 -1.93 0.39
N ALA A 668 -19.75 -0.81 1.07
CA ALA A 668 -20.74 -0.77 2.13
C ALA A 668 -22.12 -0.39 1.58
N ASP A 669 -23.16 -1.01 2.14
CA ASP A 669 -24.57 -0.61 1.93
C ASP A 669 -24.73 0.88 2.23
N ASP A 670 -25.33 1.62 1.30
CA ASP A 670 -25.30 3.08 1.32
C ASP A 670 -26.25 3.66 2.39
N PHE A 671 -27.38 3.01 2.66
CA PHE A 671 -28.30 3.37 3.73
C PHE A 671 -27.68 3.10 5.11
N ALA A 672 -27.05 1.95 5.31
CA ALA A 672 -26.34 1.60 6.53
C ALA A 672 -25.19 2.58 6.80
N SER A 673 -24.43 2.95 5.76
CA SER A 673 -23.34 3.93 5.82
C SER A 673 -23.86 5.30 6.26
N ALA A 674 -24.99 5.76 5.71
CA ALA A 674 -25.60 7.02 6.12
C ALA A 674 -25.99 7.03 7.61
N VAL A 675 -26.56 5.93 8.11
CA VAL A 675 -26.91 5.77 9.53
C VAL A 675 -25.66 5.75 10.40
N LEU A 676 -24.62 5.03 9.98
CA LEU A 676 -23.34 4.92 10.70
C LEU A 676 -22.64 6.27 10.79
N MET A 677 -22.52 7.01 9.68
CA MET A 677 -21.82 8.29 9.65
C MET A 677 -22.57 9.39 10.41
N ALA A 678 -23.90 9.39 10.37
CA ALA A 678 -24.68 10.28 11.22
C ALA A 678 -24.43 10.02 12.72
N GLU A 679 -24.40 8.76 13.15
CA GLU A 679 -24.07 8.42 14.53
C GLU A 679 -22.60 8.74 14.86
N PHE A 680 -21.66 8.47 13.96
CA PHE A 680 -20.26 8.81 14.11
C PHE A 680 -20.08 10.31 14.36
N TYR A 681 -20.66 11.18 13.54
CA TYR A 681 -20.57 12.63 13.72
C TYR A 681 -21.33 13.13 14.96
N ARG A 682 -22.42 12.47 15.36
CA ARG A 682 -23.06 12.74 16.65
C ARG A 682 -22.10 12.49 17.82
N GLN A 683 -21.36 11.39 17.79
CA GLN A 683 -20.38 11.04 18.83
C GLN A 683 -19.12 11.92 18.77
N TYR A 684 -18.59 12.17 17.58
CA TYR A 684 -17.39 12.99 17.37
C TYR A 684 -17.65 14.48 17.63
N LYS A 685 -18.69 15.08 17.05
CA LYS A 685 -18.99 16.52 17.20
C LYS A 685 -19.87 16.83 18.40
N GLY A 686 -20.86 15.99 18.70
CA GLY A 686 -21.77 16.18 19.83
C GLY A 686 -21.15 15.77 21.16
N CYS A 687 -20.71 14.51 21.28
CA CYS A 687 -20.12 13.97 22.51
C CYS A 687 -18.62 14.28 22.67
N LYS A 688 -17.96 14.86 21.67
CA LYS A 688 -16.52 15.21 21.67
C LYS A 688 -15.59 14.01 21.89
N LEU A 689 -16.01 12.82 21.46
CA LEU A 689 -15.13 11.64 21.46
C LEU A 689 -14.01 11.81 20.41
N SER A 690 -12.88 11.14 20.59
CA SER A 690 -11.84 11.05 19.55
C SER A 690 -12.38 10.29 18.32
N PRO A 691 -11.81 10.47 17.11
CA PRO A 691 -12.28 9.75 15.94
C PRO A 691 -12.35 8.22 16.12
N PRO A 692 -11.34 7.54 16.70
CA PRO A 692 -11.43 6.10 16.99
C PRO A 692 -12.59 5.73 17.94
N ALA A 693 -12.76 6.47 19.04
CA ALA A 693 -13.79 6.20 20.03
C ALA A 693 -15.20 6.47 19.48
N ALA A 694 -15.35 7.53 18.66
CA ALA A 694 -16.59 7.85 17.96
C ALA A 694 -16.97 6.76 16.95
N LEU A 695 -16.00 6.25 16.18
CA LEU A 695 -16.23 5.18 15.21
C LEU A 695 -16.66 3.88 15.91
N ARG A 696 -15.95 3.48 16.97
CA ARG A 696 -16.34 2.30 17.79
C ARG A 696 -17.76 2.44 18.35
N ALA A 697 -18.10 3.62 18.87
CA ALA A 697 -19.45 3.88 19.38
C ALA A 697 -20.52 3.79 18.28
N ALA A 698 -20.23 4.33 17.10
CA ALA A 698 -21.12 4.27 15.94
C ALA A 698 -21.31 2.83 15.42
N LYS A 699 -20.24 2.03 15.31
CA LYS A 699 -20.32 0.61 14.94
C LYS A 699 -21.19 -0.18 15.93
N LYS A 700 -20.98 0.03 17.24
CA LYS A 700 -21.80 -0.60 18.29
C LYS A 700 -23.27 -0.21 18.23
N TYR A 701 -23.56 1.05 17.89
CA TYR A 701 -24.92 1.51 17.67
C TYR A 701 -25.54 0.83 16.45
N LEU A 702 -24.86 0.86 15.30
CA LEU A 702 -25.37 0.28 14.05
C LEU A 702 -25.68 -1.21 14.20
N ARG A 703 -24.80 -1.96 14.88
CA ARG A 703 -24.99 -3.38 15.17
C ARG A 703 -26.27 -3.69 15.96
N ARG A 704 -26.77 -2.73 16.74
CA ARG A 704 -27.87 -2.93 17.70
C ARG A 704 -29.15 -2.19 17.36
N VAL A 705 -29.06 -1.17 16.49
CA VAL A 705 -30.21 -0.32 16.16
C VAL A 705 -31.33 -1.15 15.55
N THR A 706 -32.54 -0.94 16.05
CA THR A 706 -33.73 -1.67 15.63
C THR A 706 -34.56 -0.87 14.63
N ILE A 707 -35.45 -1.54 13.89
CA ILE A 707 -36.42 -0.90 13.00
C ILE A 707 -37.23 0.18 13.73
N GLN A 708 -37.64 -0.09 14.97
CA GLN A 708 -38.36 0.89 15.78
C GLN A 708 -37.54 2.16 16.03
N GLU A 709 -36.28 2.01 16.44
CA GLU A 709 -35.40 3.16 16.72
C GLU A 709 -35.06 3.95 15.46
N LEU A 710 -34.91 3.27 14.31
CA LEU A 710 -34.74 3.93 13.01
C LEU A 710 -35.98 4.76 12.64
N ALA A 711 -37.18 4.21 12.86
CA ALA A 711 -38.44 4.90 12.62
C ALA A 711 -38.64 6.11 13.57
N GLU A 712 -38.33 5.96 14.86
CA GLU A 712 -38.39 7.05 15.85
C GLU A 712 -37.45 8.21 15.50
N LYS A 713 -36.32 7.91 14.84
CA LYS A 713 -35.38 8.91 14.30
C LYS A 713 -35.73 9.39 12.88
N ASN A 714 -36.88 8.98 12.35
CA ASN A 714 -37.40 9.34 11.03
C ASN A 714 -36.51 8.93 9.84
N TRP A 715 -35.64 7.91 9.98
CA TRP A 715 -34.75 7.51 8.88
C TRP A 715 -35.50 7.09 7.61
N PHE A 716 -36.59 6.34 7.76
CA PHE A 716 -37.40 5.89 6.62
C PHE A 716 -38.12 7.05 5.92
N ASP A 717 -38.65 8.01 6.67
CA ASP A 717 -39.30 9.19 6.11
C ASP A 717 -38.31 10.11 5.38
N ILE A 718 -37.11 10.28 5.93
CA ILE A 718 -36.03 11.05 5.30
C ILE A 718 -35.62 10.37 3.98
N ALA A 719 -35.41 9.05 4.02
CA ALA A 719 -35.07 8.26 2.83
C ALA A 719 -36.15 8.34 1.75
N LEU A 720 -37.41 8.07 2.08
CA LEU A 720 -38.50 8.02 1.10
C LEU A 720 -38.86 9.38 0.49
N LYS A 721 -38.53 10.49 1.18
CA LYS A 721 -38.70 11.86 0.66
C LYS A 721 -37.58 12.29 -0.28
N ASN A 722 -36.44 11.59 -0.30
CA ASN A 722 -35.35 11.97 -1.18
C ASN A 722 -35.73 11.67 -2.65
N GLY A 723 -35.64 12.72 -3.48
CA GLY A 723 -36.06 12.70 -4.89
C GLY A 723 -35.19 11.81 -5.77
N GLU A 724 -33.94 11.58 -5.36
CA GLU A 724 -32.93 10.85 -6.13
C GLU A 724 -33.03 9.31 -5.98
N LEU A 725 -33.87 8.78 -5.08
CA LEU A 725 -34.03 7.32 -4.96
C LEU A 725 -34.73 6.72 -6.19
N SER A 726 -34.14 5.66 -6.73
CA SER A 726 -34.74 4.77 -7.72
C SER A 726 -35.99 4.07 -7.18
N SER A 727 -36.80 3.48 -8.09
CA SER A 727 -37.95 2.66 -7.71
C SER A 727 -37.56 1.49 -6.82
N GLU A 728 -36.42 0.87 -7.11
CA GLU A 728 -35.87 -0.30 -6.43
C GLU A 728 -35.44 0.08 -5.01
N ALA A 729 -34.66 1.16 -4.88
CA ALA A 729 -34.21 1.66 -3.57
C ALA A 729 -35.39 2.08 -2.68
N ARG A 730 -36.41 2.75 -3.24
CA ARG A 730 -37.64 3.09 -2.51
C ARG A 730 -38.37 1.85 -2.01
N LYS A 731 -38.43 0.80 -2.85
CA LYS A 731 -39.04 -0.47 -2.48
C LYS A 731 -38.25 -1.14 -1.36
N ALA A 732 -36.92 -1.20 -1.45
CA ALA A 732 -36.05 -1.77 -0.43
C ALA A 732 -36.22 -1.06 0.94
N VAL A 733 -36.23 0.27 0.96
CA VAL A 733 -36.49 1.05 2.20
C VAL A 733 -37.87 0.78 2.76
N SER A 734 -38.89 0.69 1.90
CA SER A 734 -40.26 0.39 2.32
C SER A 734 -40.36 -1.01 2.93
N GLU A 735 -39.76 -2.02 2.28
CA GLU A 735 -39.71 -3.39 2.80
C GLU A 735 -38.96 -3.44 4.14
N LEU A 736 -37.83 -2.75 4.26
CA LEU A 736 -37.08 -2.63 5.50
C LEU A 736 -37.91 -1.97 6.61
N SER A 737 -38.66 -0.91 6.30
CA SER A 737 -39.51 -0.21 7.28
C SER A 737 -40.66 -1.06 7.83
N ASN A 738 -41.06 -2.10 7.10
CA ASN A 738 -42.12 -3.04 7.49
C ASN A 738 -41.62 -4.26 8.27
N MET A 739 -40.30 -4.39 8.46
CA MET A 739 -39.71 -5.46 9.27
C MET A 739 -40.15 -5.35 10.74
N PRO A 740 -40.09 -6.45 11.53
CA PRO A 740 -40.52 -6.44 12.93
C PRO A 740 -39.81 -5.32 13.74
N PRO A 741 -40.51 -4.61 14.64
CA PRO A 741 -39.95 -3.44 15.33
C PRO A 741 -38.63 -3.68 16.07
N ARG A 742 -38.43 -4.91 16.59
CA ARG A 742 -37.21 -5.31 17.33
C ARG A 742 -36.12 -5.91 16.45
N PHE A 743 -36.35 -6.05 15.15
CA PHE A 743 -35.35 -6.56 14.22
C PHE A 743 -34.20 -5.53 14.11
N ALA A 744 -32.96 -6.01 14.20
CA ALA A 744 -31.76 -5.21 14.04
C ALA A 744 -31.17 -5.48 12.65
N PRO A 745 -31.48 -4.67 11.64
CA PRO A 745 -31.15 -4.99 10.25
C PRO A 745 -29.65 -5.01 9.97
N PHE A 746 -28.87 -4.23 10.71
CA PHE A 746 -27.43 -4.06 10.48
C PHE A 746 -26.56 -4.79 11.50
N ASN A 747 -27.07 -5.87 12.11
CA ASN A 747 -26.31 -6.67 13.09
C ASN A 747 -25.12 -7.41 12.44
N ASN A 748 -25.23 -7.79 11.17
CA ASN A 748 -24.13 -8.42 10.44
C ASN A 748 -22.94 -7.45 10.30
N GLU A 749 -21.73 -7.96 10.50
CA GLU A 749 -20.46 -7.24 10.37
C GLU A 749 -20.23 -6.54 9.03
N ILE A 750 -20.79 -7.04 7.91
CA ILE A 750 -20.59 -6.43 6.58
C ILE A 750 -21.01 -4.96 6.52
N TYR A 751 -21.97 -4.53 7.36
CA TYR A 751 -22.50 -3.17 7.37
C TYR A 751 -21.63 -2.14 8.10
N TRP A 752 -20.69 -2.59 8.95
CA TRP A 752 -19.96 -1.68 9.84
C TRP A 752 -18.48 -2.02 10.01
N ALA A 753 -18.07 -3.28 9.81
CA ALA A 753 -16.71 -3.72 10.06
C ALA A 753 -15.72 -3.11 9.04
N GLY A 754 -16.17 -2.86 7.82
CA GLY A 754 -15.32 -2.33 6.74
C GLY A 754 -14.75 -0.95 7.06
N PHE A 755 -15.44 -0.13 7.86
CA PHE A 755 -14.96 1.19 8.24
C PHE A 755 -13.81 1.11 9.24
N THR A 756 -12.58 1.29 8.79
CA THR A 756 -11.39 1.23 9.63
C THR A 756 -10.83 2.62 9.91
N CYS A 757 -10.32 2.85 11.12
CA CYS A 757 -9.65 4.10 11.48
C CYS A 757 -8.13 3.93 11.37
N PHE A 758 -7.53 4.73 10.52
CA PHE A 758 -6.09 4.83 10.31
C PHE A 758 -5.56 6.12 10.95
N ARG A 759 -4.41 6.04 11.61
CA ARG A 759 -3.64 7.18 12.14
C ARG A 759 -2.39 7.33 11.28
N CYS A 760 -2.28 8.44 10.55
CA CYS A 760 -1.26 8.60 9.53
C CYS A 760 -0.06 9.48 9.93
N ASN A 761 -0.30 10.57 10.68
CA ASN A 761 0.73 11.53 11.13
C ASN A 761 0.48 12.10 12.52
#